data_AF-A0A7S4QQS3-F1
#
_entry.id   AF-A0A7S4QQS3-F1
#
_cell.length_a   1.000
_cell.length_b   1.000
_cell.length_c   1.000
_cell.angle_alpha   90.00
_cell.angle_beta   90.00
_cell.angle_gamma   90.00
#
_symmetry.space_group_name_H-M   'P 1'
#
loop_
_entity.id
_entity.type
_entity.pdbx_description
1 polymer ?
#
loop_
_entity_poly.entity_id
_entity_poly.type
_entity_poly.pdbx_seq_one_letter_code
_entity_poly.pdbx_strand_id
1 'polypeptide(L)'
;IIKMNIISRLVRVALIDIPLVFPFFLLLVFCSIIYIHDECLTLLRDAVTFRNSPRTYYEHTYYERDCDEEDVSTSNVEDLLVKPDWTYKEVTENVMTHGVSVFPDLLTPGTAAEAREHILERNARTPLSKQHIIIKPKSRWSYSGSPNEHPSIARAMREIATHPVFRPTIENILGRNPALLEIQVMTAAYGAGGQHFHSDTVISGNSLLYGRTFLPHYTLFIPLQDTTFDMGPTSVCPGTQYCYELNTRVCEEHGFPVSGKPHNETHVPVWKAGHGALANQQMFHRGSEHWGVGKPNRVVLILTLTPRPAVRGETRLPSLGTLWALPWHGWGHTLDDMADAETGAMSQPWAALRSLGLYKPKTRDWGWDWITVNTIRIANDDNGYEREDLVDYFLKDGWGFVDWSWVPRSLFGDVPDEGNAWEEFLVNTFDKWIYWTALANVVIVSVYLIVLAVVSGYCNWKSTHKTEKNVNEKKIKNKCNGDKYSGTNGHNGINGASGHDNINGENGHNGINGTNGHSNSNGANNTIGANGHNDKGKENDHVVISGSEYSPQSPAASNHTDCKIENRGSGIIKRGIARLVVTYATTLILFAYVLHQASNSGWASDLRSGKLYSPPFEDRMDLYQDEDLFDRTIEISVTPRKSDVLIGGTIVSPGYDTHFLNYHAGNVAWRELIKAAARSCKINSVGTHQDGLLSRSWSSKAFTSAIIDAIVWELVSVENRRFLLQDSNGMWTAMSWDDARNETRKALLRETNEMLSSLDDKLLLLIADARYGHLRNTVLAGLNGLSYLLGWRTMMYSVLGDHMEDPPQWTRKAIGDGLAPVAVGLRPRDSRSLYFSAIPSVKFDLLHAKDAPRPIGKPRIGDCQCPGEAKFCHKSSPPKRKRFYGGKFKRHEKIEFWEGGDSFRWALGIIIGKNPDRTYDVMALPGGQEDYGLPQTDVRKLDAFDMDLGDILSGQKRPVCPCNL
;
A
#
# COMPACT_ATOMS: atom_id res chain seq x y z
N ILE A 1 -18.41 18.77 49.27
CA ILE A 1 -17.40 17.81 48.73
C ILE A 1 -16.03 18.44 48.96
N ILE A 2 -15.06 17.73 49.56
CA ILE A 2 -13.77 18.33 49.97
C ILE A 2 -12.92 18.63 48.72
N LYS A 3 -12.21 19.77 48.72
CA LYS A 3 -11.19 20.10 47.71
C LYS A 3 -10.02 19.10 47.81
N MET A 4 -10.12 17.96 47.13
CA MET A 4 -8.94 17.13 46.84
C MET A 4 -7.97 17.99 46.02
N ASN A 5 -6.79 18.26 46.59
CA ASN A 5 -5.67 18.93 45.92
C ASN A 5 -5.40 18.21 44.57
N ILE A 6 -5.05 18.97 43.54
CA ILE A 6 -4.70 18.47 42.20
C ILE A 6 -3.66 17.35 42.29
N ILE A 7 -2.66 17.48 43.19
CA ILE A 7 -1.67 16.44 43.48
C ILE A 7 -2.34 15.10 43.84
N SER A 8 -3.36 15.11 44.70
CA SER A 8 -4.08 13.90 45.11
C SER A 8 -4.94 13.30 43.98
N ARG A 9 -5.33 14.10 42.99
CA ARG A 9 -5.96 13.58 41.75
C ARG A 9 -4.91 12.94 40.85
N LEU A 10 -3.79 13.62 40.59
CA LEU A 10 -2.69 13.12 39.76
C LEU A 10 -2.10 11.82 40.30
N VAL A 11 -1.83 11.74 41.60
CA VAL A 11 -1.36 10.51 42.27
C VAL A 11 -2.38 9.37 42.13
N ARG A 12 -3.69 9.66 42.20
CA ARG A 12 -4.72 8.63 42.00
C ARG A 12 -4.80 8.16 40.54
N VAL A 13 -4.64 9.06 39.58
CA VAL A 13 -4.59 8.72 38.16
C VAL A 13 -3.36 7.85 37.88
N ALA A 14 -2.18 8.26 38.35
CA ALA A 14 -0.93 7.53 38.14
C ALA A 14 -0.89 6.14 38.82
N LEU A 15 -1.41 6.01 40.05
CA LEU A 15 -1.27 4.78 40.85
C LEU A 15 -2.50 3.85 40.82
N ILE A 16 -3.64 4.29 40.26
CA ILE A 16 -4.88 3.48 40.22
C ILE A 16 -5.49 3.50 38.83
N ASP A 17 -5.83 4.68 38.31
CA ASP A 17 -6.68 4.73 37.12
C ASP A 17 -5.86 4.37 35.84
N ILE A 18 -4.58 4.74 35.74
CA ILE A 18 -3.66 4.31 34.65
C ILE A 18 -3.36 2.80 34.71
N PRO A 19 -2.93 2.21 35.84
CA PRO A 19 -2.73 0.76 35.93
C PRO A 19 -3.98 -0.09 35.62
N LEU A 20 -5.18 0.45 35.83
CA LEU A 20 -6.43 -0.21 35.43
C LEU A 20 -6.75 -0.06 33.93
N VAL A 21 -6.47 1.11 33.34
CA VAL A 21 -6.74 1.38 31.91
C VAL A 21 -5.71 0.73 31.01
N PHE A 22 -4.42 0.88 31.30
CA PHE A 22 -3.33 0.52 30.38
C PHE A 22 -3.34 -0.95 29.93
N PRO A 23 -3.42 -1.97 30.81
CA PRO A 23 -3.47 -3.37 30.36
C PRO A 23 -4.80 -3.70 29.65
N PHE A 24 -5.90 -3.01 29.98
CA PHE A 24 -7.18 -3.19 29.26
C PHE A 24 -7.11 -2.61 27.85
N PHE A 25 -6.51 -1.43 27.71
CA PHE A 25 -6.26 -0.77 26.43
C PHE A 25 -5.30 -1.59 25.56
N LEU A 26 -4.20 -2.11 26.11
CA LEU A 26 -3.29 -3.00 25.39
C LEU A 26 -3.99 -4.30 24.95
N LEU A 27 -4.72 -4.96 25.84
CA LEU A 27 -5.52 -6.15 25.49
C LEU A 27 -6.46 -5.86 24.30
N LEU A 28 -7.21 -4.76 24.37
CA LEU A 28 -8.08 -4.33 23.29
C LEU A 28 -7.29 -4.08 21.99
N VAL A 29 -6.18 -3.34 22.05
CA VAL A 29 -5.29 -3.08 20.90
C VAL A 29 -4.84 -4.38 20.23
N PHE A 30 -4.32 -5.35 20.99
CA PHE A 30 -3.89 -6.63 20.43
C PHE A 30 -5.05 -7.46 19.86
N CYS A 31 -6.21 -7.48 20.51
CA CYS A 31 -7.41 -8.11 19.95
C CYS A 31 -7.86 -7.48 18.63
N SER A 32 -7.75 -6.15 18.44
CA SER A 32 -8.01 -5.53 17.13
C SER A 32 -6.90 -5.78 16.12
N ILE A 33 -5.65 -5.94 16.54
CA ILE A 33 -4.57 -6.29 15.60
C ILE A 33 -4.83 -7.68 15.01
N ILE A 34 -5.22 -8.67 15.83
CA ILE A 34 -5.64 -9.98 15.29
C ILE A 34 -6.94 -9.87 14.48
N TYR A 35 -7.96 -9.13 14.93
CA TYR A 35 -9.18 -8.94 14.12
C TYR A 35 -8.89 -8.28 12.76
N ILE A 36 -8.02 -7.26 12.71
CA ILE A 36 -7.62 -6.60 11.45
C ILE A 36 -6.71 -7.52 10.62
N HIS A 37 -5.90 -8.35 11.27
CA HIS A 37 -5.15 -9.40 10.58
C HIS A 37 -6.10 -10.35 9.85
N ASP A 38 -6.95 -11.06 10.58
CA ASP A 38 -7.77 -12.14 10.04
C ASP A 38 -8.83 -11.64 9.04
N GLU A 39 -9.47 -10.48 9.32
CA GLU A 39 -10.53 -9.94 8.47
C GLU A 39 -10.04 -9.03 7.34
N CYS A 40 -8.77 -8.62 7.33
CA CYS A 40 -8.24 -7.70 6.31
C CYS A 40 -6.84 -8.10 5.79
N LEU A 41 -5.85 -8.30 6.67
CA LEU A 41 -4.47 -8.56 6.22
C LEU A 41 -4.27 -9.97 5.64
N THR A 42 -4.95 -11.00 6.15
CA THR A 42 -4.95 -12.34 5.56
C THR A 42 -5.64 -12.34 4.18
N LEU A 43 -6.75 -11.61 4.04
CA LEU A 43 -7.40 -11.42 2.73
C LEU A 43 -6.56 -10.60 1.74
N LEU A 44 -5.77 -9.64 2.24
CA LEU A 44 -4.77 -8.92 1.45
C LEU A 44 -3.65 -9.87 1.02
N ARG A 45 -3.06 -10.61 1.98
CA ARG A 45 -2.00 -11.62 1.78
C ARG A 45 -2.38 -12.62 0.69
N ASP A 46 -3.48 -13.36 0.86
CA ASP A 46 -3.90 -14.45 -0.05
C ASP A 46 -4.05 -14.00 -1.51
N ALA A 47 -4.35 -12.72 -1.68
CA ALA A 47 -4.56 -12.06 -2.96
C ALA A 47 -3.29 -11.47 -3.60
N VAL A 48 -2.31 -11.09 -2.77
CA VAL A 48 -1.03 -10.49 -3.20
C VAL A 48 0.14 -11.46 -3.14
N THR A 49 -0.01 -12.63 -2.53
CA THR A 49 0.95 -13.73 -2.60
C THR A 49 1.09 -14.16 -4.05
N PHE A 50 2.27 -13.83 -4.59
CA PHE A 50 2.68 -14.09 -5.95
C PHE A 50 3.72 -15.23 -5.97
N ARG A 51 4.74 -15.19 -5.11
CA ARG A 51 5.65 -16.34 -4.95
C ARG A 51 4.84 -17.60 -4.62
N ASN A 52 5.14 -18.70 -5.31
CA ASN A 52 4.45 -20.01 -5.23
C ASN A 52 2.97 -20.05 -5.64
N SER A 53 2.36 -18.92 -6.05
CA SER A 53 1.00 -18.91 -6.57
C SER A 53 0.96 -19.37 -8.04
N PRO A 54 -0.03 -20.18 -8.48
CA PRO A 54 -0.22 -20.48 -9.90
C PRO A 54 -0.38 -19.21 -10.77
N ARG A 55 -0.76 -18.09 -10.14
CA ARG A 55 -0.87 -16.75 -10.73
C ARG A 55 0.42 -16.30 -11.45
N THR A 56 1.61 -16.75 -11.03
CA THR A 56 2.88 -16.44 -11.73
C THR A 56 2.81 -16.84 -13.21
N TYR A 57 2.58 -18.12 -13.48
CA TYR A 57 2.54 -18.71 -14.82
C TYR A 57 1.48 -18.10 -15.74
N TYR A 58 0.41 -17.51 -15.18
CA TYR A 58 -0.68 -16.89 -15.95
C TYR A 58 -0.60 -15.36 -16.03
N GLU A 59 0.31 -14.71 -15.28
CA GLU A 59 0.53 -13.27 -15.33
C GLU A 59 1.85 -12.86 -15.99
N HIS A 60 2.63 -13.81 -16.56
CA HIS A 60 3.68 -13.50 -17.53
C HIS A 60 3.12 -12.57 -18.63
N THR A 61 3.52 -11.30 -18.60
CA THR A 61 3.38 -10.38 -19.71
C THR A 61 4.57 -10.51 -20.65
N TYR A 62 4.44 -9.88 -21.80
CA TYR A 62 5.01 -10.38 -23.06
C TYR A 62 6.46 -9.95 -23.36
N TYR A 63 7.17 -9.40 -22.38
CA TYR A 63 8.55 -8.90 -22.52
C TYR A 63 9.62 -9.90 -22.04
N GLU A 64 9.35 -11.19 -22.14
CA GLU A 64 10.32 -12.27 -21.89
C GLU A 64 11.32 -12.40 -23.07
N ARG A 65 12.13 -11.35 -23.25
CA ARG A 65 13.26 -11.25 -24.19
C ARG A 65 14.40 -10.45 -23.54
N ASP A 66 15.63 -10.93 -23.70
CA ASP A 66 16.86 -10.18 -23.42
C ASP A 66 16.92 -8.85 -24.19
N CYS A 67 17.70 -7.88 -23.69
CA CYS A 67 18.10 -6.77 -24.55
C CYS A 67 19.14 -7.21 -25.59
N ASP A 68 19.02 -6.66 -26.80
CA ASP A 68 20.03 -6.71 -27.86
C ASP A 68 20.49 -5.29 -28.26
N GLU A 69 21.38 -5.18 -29.25
CA GLU A 69 21.92 -3.89 -29.71
C GLU A 69 20.83 -3.01 -30.36
N GLU A 70 19.77 -3.59 -30.94
CA GLU A 70 18.67 -2.83 -31.53
C GLU A 70 17.81 -2.15 -30.46
N ASP A 71 17.87 -2.59 -29.20
CA ASP A 71 17.15 -1.96 -28.09
C ASP A 71 17.66 -0.58 -27.71
N VAL A 72 18.94 -0.29 -27.96
CA VAL A 72 19.58 0.96 -27.54
C VAL A 72 19.07 2.13 -28.38
N SER A 73 18.08 2.82 -27.83
CA SER A 73 17.35 3.93 -28.47
C SER A 73 18.18 5.19 -28.73
N THR A 74 19.29 5.39 -28.00
CA THR A 74 20.32 6.38 -28.28
C THR A 74 21.60 6.07 -27.51
N SER A 75 22.74 6.54 -28.01
CA SER A 75 24.04 6.57 -27.32
C SER A 75 24.51 8.00 -26.98
N ASN A 76 23.62 9.00 -27.15
CA ASN A 76 23.88 10.43 -27.02
C ASN A 76 23.06 11.07 -25.89
N VAL A 77 23.70 11.92 -25.09
CA VAL A 77 23.04 12.59 -23.94
C VAL A 77 22.12 13.75 -24.36
N GLU A 78 22.40 14.40 -25.50
CA GLU A 78 21.59 15.51 -26.01
C GLU A 78 20.19 15.09 -26.49
N ASP A 79 20.00 13.80 -26.75
CA ASP A 79 18.69 13.22 -27.10
C ASP A 79 17.82 13.00 -25.86
N LEU A 80 18.44 12.87 -24.68
CA LEU A 80 17.77 12.72 -23.38
C LEU A 80 17.46 14.08 -22.72
N LEU A 81 18.11 15.15 -23.15
CA LEU A 81 18.01 16.46 -22.51
C LEU A 81 16.70 17.16 -22.86
N VAL A 82 15.87 17.43 -21.85
CA VAL A 82 14.60 18.13 -22.00
C VAL A 82 14.85 19.58 -22.41
N LYS A 83 14.32 19.94 -23.59
CA LYS A 83 14.57 21.24 -24.23
C LYS A 83 13.56 22.28 -23.72
N PRO A 84 13.93 23.57 -23.58
CA PRO A 84 13.06 24.59 -22.96
C PRO A 84 11.75 24.87 -23.73
N ASP A 85 11.68 24.46 -24.99
CA ASP A 85 10.54 24.58 -25.89
C ASP A 85 9.63 23.33 -25.92
N TRP A 86 10.06 22.20 -25.35
CA TRP A 86 9.28 20.96 -25.33
C TRP A 86 8.06 21.04 -24.41
N THR A 87 6.90 20.61 -24.93
CA THR A 87 5.71 20.36 -24.12
C THR A 87 5.87 19.08 -23.29
N TYR A 88 5.12 18.96 -22.19
CA TYR A 88 5.09 17.74 -21.36
C TYR A 88 4.72 16.46 -22.15
N LYS A 89 4.09 16.60 -23.32
CA LYS A 89 3.80 15.47 -24.22
C LYS A 89 5.05 15.01 -24.95
N GLU A 90 5.81 15.92 -25.56
CA GLU A 90 7.09 15.60 -26.20
C GLU A 90 8.09 15.04 -25.17
N VAL A 91 8.10 15.57 -23.94
CA VAL A 91 8.88 14.99 -22.84
C VAL A 91 8.37 13.60 -22.45
N THR A 92 7.05 13.37 -22.41
CA THR A 92 6.51 12.01 -22.20
C THR A 92 6.97 11.06 -23.31
N GLU A 93 6.89 11.46 -24.58
CA GLU A 93 7.32 10.63 -25.71
C GLU A 93 8.83 10.35 -25.65
N ASN A 94 9.64 11.30 -25.19
CA ASN A 94 11.08 11.11 -24.92
C ASN A 94 11.32 10.09 -23.78
N VAL A 95 10.68 10.24 -22.63
CA VAL A 95 10.78 9.29 -21.49
C VAL A 95 10.33 7.88 -21.91
N MET A 96 9.22 7.75 -22.64
CA MET A 96 8.67 6.45 -23.05
C MET A 96 9.51 5.78 -24.17
N THR A 97 10.21 6.56 -25.00
CA THR A 97 11.15 6.04 -26.01
C THR A 97 12.45 5.55 -25.36
N HIS A 98 13.07 6.42 -24.56
CA HIS A 98 14.43 6.20 -24.05
C HIS A 98 14.49 5.51 -22.68
N GLY A 99 13.37 5.41 -21.96
CA GLY A 99 13.34 4.96 -20.58
C GLY A 99 13.89 5.98 -19.59
N VAL A 100 14.47 7.09 -20.06
CA VAL A 100 15.04 8.16 -19.26
C VAL A 100 14.98 9.51 -19.99
N SER A 101 14.74 10.59 -19.25
CA SER A 101 14.96 11.97 -19.72
C SER A 101 15.59 12.83 -18.61
N VAL A 102 16.44 13.79 -19.01
CA VAL A 102 17.16 14.71 -18.12
C VAL A 102 16.44 16.06 -18.11
N PHE A 103 15.79 16.37 -16.99
CA PHE A 103 15.14 17.65 -16.75
C PHE A 103 16.17 18.67 -16.22
N PRO A 104 16.32 19.85 -16.86
CA PRO A 104 17.06 20.96 -16.28
C PRO A 104 16.33 21.58 -15.08
N ASP A 105 17.06 22.29 -14.23
CA ASP A 105 16.56 23.21 -13.19
C ASP A 105 15.39 22.70 -12.30
N LEU A 106 15.34 21.38 -12.02
CA LEU A 106 14.35 20.77 -11.11
C LEU A 106 14.47 21.27 -9.67
N LEU A 107 15.69 21.56 -9.23
CA LEU A 107 15.98 22.26 -7.99
C LEU A 107 16.69 23.57 -8.28
N THR A 108 16.38 24.61 -7.51
CA THR A 108 17.14 25.85 -7.55
C THR A 108 18.57 25.62 -7.03
N PRO A 109 19.59 26.35 -7.51
CA PRO A 109 20.98 26.16 -7.06
C PRO A 109 21.18 26.32 -5.54
N GLY A 110 20.37 27.18 -4.90
CA GLY A 110 20.36 27.32 -3.44
C GLY A 110 19.81 26.07 -2.74
N THR A 111 18.66 25.57 -3.17
CA THR A 111 18.05 24.34 -2.63
C THR A 111 18.96 23.12 -2.82
N ALA A 112 19.59 22.97 -3.99
CA ALA A 112 20.56 21.91 -4.24
C ALA A 112 21.77 22.01 -3.29
N ALA A 113 22.35 23.21 -3.11
CA ALA A 113 23.49 23.41 -2.22
C ALA A 113 23.14 23.19 -0.73
N GLU A 114 22.04 23.76 -0.24
CA GLU A 114 21.56 23.58 1.15
C GLU A 114 21.19 22.10 1.44
N ALA A 115 20.66 21.36 0.46
CA ALA A 115 20.38 19.94 0.58
C ALA A 115 21.69 19.13 0.64
N ARG A 116 22.66 19.45 -0.22
CA ARG A 116 23.96 18.80 -0.27
C ARG A 116 24.75 18.94 1.03
N GLU A 117 24.79 20.14 1.60
CA GLU A 117 25.50 20.42 2.86
C GLU A 117 24.90 19.60 4.02
N HIS A 118 23.57 19.65 4.17
CA HIS A 118 22.86 18.83 5.16
C HIS A 118 23.16 17.33 5.02
N ILE A 119 23.12 16.80 3.79
CA ILE A 119 23.40 15.39 3.52
C ILE A 119 24.85 15.01 3.88
N LEU A 120 25.83 15.87 3.61
CA LEU A 120 27.23 15.61 3.96
C LEU A 120 27.45 15.67 5.48
N GLU A 121 26.82 16.60 6.19
CA GLU A 121 26.81 16.58 7.66
C GLU A 121 26.17 15.29 8.19
N ARG A 122 25.05 14.86 7.62
CA ARG A 122 24.35 13.64 8.04
C ARG A 122 25.18 12.38 7.78
N ASN A 123 25.83 12.27 6.63
CA ASN A 123 26.78 11.18 6.33
C ASN A 123 27.93 11.14 7.35
N ALA A 124 28.53 12.29 7.68
CA ALA A 124 29.61 12.38 8.67
C ALA A 124 29.17 12.01 10.11
N ARG A 125 27.88 12.09 10.41
CA ARG A 125 27.28 11.71 11.71
C ARG A 125 26.67 10.29 11.72
N THR A 126 26.55 9.61 10.58
CA THR A 126 25.84 8.32 10.46
C THR A 126 26.81 7.14 10.52
N PRO A 127 26.77 6.28 11.56
CA PRO A 127 27.60 5.08 11.64
C PRO A 127 27.42 4.16 10.43
N LEU A 128 28.47 3.45 10.02
CA LEU A 128 28.41 2.49 8.90
C LEU A 128 27.32 1.42 9.09
N SER A 129 27.05 1.00 10.33
CA SER A 129 25.97 0.06 10.68
C SER A 129 24.55 0.65 10.60
N LYS A 130 24.39 1.92 10.22
CA LYS A 130 23.09 2.58 9.96
C LYS A 130 22.95 3.06 8.51
N GLN A 131 23.82 2.58 7.62
CA GLN A 131 23.77 2.86 6.19
C GLN A 131 23.19 1.65 5.46
N HIS A 132 22.50 1.89 4.35
CA HIS A 132 21.94 0.82 3.54
C HIS A 132 23.03 -0.01 2.88
N ILE A 133 22.80 -1.32 2.76
CA ILE A 133 23.65 -2.21 1.98
C ILE A 133 23.53 -1.81 0.52
N ILE A 134 24.64 -1.45 -0.11
CA ILE A 134 24.71 -0.96 -1.49
C ILE A 134 25.82 -1.67 -2.26
N ILE A 135 25.58 -1.90 -3.55
CA ILE A 135 26.53 -2.53 -4.47
C ILE A 135 27.84 -1.71 -4.49
N LYS A 136 28.96 -2.36 -4.14
CA LYS A 136 30.29 -1.75 -3.89
C LYS A 136 30.25 -0.63 -2.81
N PRO A 137 30.12 -0.96 -1.51
CA PRO A 137 29.93 0.02 -0.44
C PRO A 137 31.21 0.78 -0.03
N LYS A 138 32.39 0.42 -0.55
CA LYS A 138 33.64 1.13 -0.26
C LYS A 138 33.55 2.58 -0.77
N SER A 139 33.88 3.55 0.10
CA SER A 139 33.77 5.00 -0.19
C SER A 139 32.38 5.48 -0.65
N ARG A 140 31.31 4.73 -0.33
CA ARG A 140 29.94 5.04 -0.72
C ARG A 140 29.02 4.95 0.50
N TRP A 141 28.09 5.90 0.62
CA TRP A 141 27.09 6.00 1.69
C TRP A 141 25.70 5.97 1.05
N SER A 142 24.73 5.31 1.70
CA SER A 142 23.30 5.46 1.38
C SER A 142 22.44 5.37 2.63
N TYR A 143 21.32 6.10 2.66
CA TYR A 143 20.31 6.04 3.73
C TYR A 143 18.92 6.47 3.25
N SER A 144 17.87 6.07 3.99
CA SER A 144 16.50 6.56 3.81
C SER A 144 16.38 8.04 4.21
N GLY A 145 16.21 8.91 3.23
CA GLY A 145 15.89 10.31 3.43
C GLY A 145 14.47 10.51 3.95
N SER A 146 14.15 11.71 4.43
CA SER A 146 12.83 12.03 4.97
C SER A 146 12.42 13.45 4.56
N PRO A 147 11.16 13.66 4.10
CA PRO A 147 10.75 14.91 3.48
C PRO A 147 10.80 16.12 4.44
N ASN A 148 10.82 15.88 5.75
CA ASN A 148 10.98 16.91 6.79
C ASN A 148 12.24 16.71 7.66
N GLU A 149 13.27 15.99 7.20
CA GLU A 149 14.52 15.90 7.98
C GLU A 149 15.29 17.24 8.02
N HIS A 150 15.11 18.06 6.98
CA HIS A 150 15.69 19.39 6.89
C HIS A 150 14.85 20.30 5.98
N PRO A 151 14.78 21.63 6.23
CA PRO A 151 14.01 22.55 5.39
C PRO A 151 14.40 22.55 3.90
N SER A 152 15.68 22.35 3.57
CA SER A 152 16.11 22.25 2.16
C SER A 152 15.63 20.97 1.46
N ILE A 153 15.44 19.87 2.19
CA ILE A 153 14.83 18.65 1.65
C ILE A 153 13.32 18.88 1.44
N ALA A 154 12.63 19.54 2.38
CA ALA A 154 11.22 19.91 2.20
C ALA A 154 11.02 20.87 1.01
N ARG A 155 11.92 21.84 0.83
CA ARG A 155 11.94 22.73 -0.33
C ARG A 155 12.23 21.98 -1.62
N ALA A 156 13.14 21.02 -1.61
CA ALA A 156 13.41 20.17 -2.77
C ALA A 156 12.19 19.34 -3.19
N MET A 157 11.47 18.72 -2.23
CA MET A 157 10.22 18.02 -2.52
C MET A 157 9.21 18.96 -3.19
N ARG A 158 9.09 20.20 -2.71
CA ARG A 158 8.19 21.22 -3.24
C ARG A 158 8.58 21.70 -4.64
N GLU A 159 9.86 21.99 -4.88
CA GLU A 159 10.37 22.42 -6.18
C GLU A 159 10.09 21.35 -7.24
N ILE A 160 10.47 20.09 -6.98
CA ILE A 160 10.17 18.94 -7.86
C ILE A 160 8.65 18.81 -8.13
N ALA A 161 7.84 18.83 -7.07
CA ALA A 161 6.39 18.64 -7.17
C ALA A 161 5.59 19.83 -7.73
N THR A 162 6.25 20.96 -7.99
CA THR A 162 5.66 22.14 -8.64
C THR A 162 6.35 22.53 -9.94
N HIS A 163 7.42 21.82 -10.34
CA HIS A 163 8.15 22.08 -11.58
C HIS A 163 7.25 21.91 -12.83
N PRO A 164 7.12 22.95 -13.70
CA PRO A 164 6.02 23.07 -14.64
C PRO A 164 6.02 22.07 -15.80
N VAL A 165 7.16 21.46 -16.13
CA VAL A 165 7.25 20.43 -17.17
C VAL A 165 7.24 19.03 -16.57
N PHE A 166 7.95 18.83 -15.45
CA PHE A 166 8.07 17.52 -14.80
C PHE A 166 6.72 17.04 -14.25
N ARG A 167 5.99 17.89 -13.50
CA ARG A 167 4.71 17.49 -12.92
C ARG A 167 3.71 16.96 -13.96
N PRO A 168 3.34 17.71 -15.02
CA PRO A 168 2.41 17.19 -16.01
C PRO A 168 2.97 16.02 -16.83
N THR A 169 4.30 15.88 -16.95
CA THR A 169 4.90 14.68 -17.57
C THR A 169 4.65 13.44 -16.70
N ILE A 170 5.02 13.49 -15.41
CA ILE A 170 4.86 12.32 -14.53
C ILE A 170 3.38 12.02 -14.23
N GLU A 171 2.52 13.04 -14.18
CA GLU A 171 1.06 12.85 -14.07
C GLU A 171 0.41 12.31 -15.37
N ASN A 172 1.08 12.44 -16.53
CA ASN A 172 0.65 11.83 -17.79
C ASN A 172 1.12 10.35 -17.89
N ILE A 173 2.30 10.03 -17.34
CA ILE A 173 2.86 8.65 -17.32
C ILE A 173 2.18 7.78 -16.24
N LEU A 174 2.07 8.29 -15.01
CA LEU A 174 1.64 7.53 -13.82
C LEU A 174 0.20 7.85 -13.38
N GLY A 175 -0.51 8.67 -14.15
CA GLY A 175 -1.80 9.22 -13.78
C GLY A 175 -1.69 10.34 -12.72
N ARG A 176 -2.81 11.04 -12.52
CA ARG A 176 -2.87 12.24 -11.64
C ARG A 176 -2.35 11.96 -10.23
N ASN A 177 -1.50 12.85 -9.73
CA ASN A 177 -1.01 12.91 -8.35
C ASN A 177 -0.33 11.60 -7.89
N PRO A 178 0.78 11.16 -8.53
CA PRO A 178 1.41 9.88 -8.25
C PRO A 178 1.84 9.73 -6.80
N ALA A 179 1.95 8.48 -6.35
CA ALA A 179 2.37 8.13 -5.00
C ALA A 179 3.91 8.10 -4.88
N LEU A 180 4.40 8.43 -3.70
CA LEU A 180 5.82 8.36 -3.34
C LEU A 180 6.14 6.99 -2.76
N LEU A 181 7.15 6.31 -3.32
CA LEU A 181 7.67 5.02 -2.82
C LEU A 181 9.08 5.10 -2.23
N GLU A 182 9.84 6.15 -2.51
CA GLU A 182 11.24 6.24 -2.10
C GLU A 182 11.71 7.69 -1.97
N ILE A 183 12.50 7.97 -0.93
CA ILE A 183 13.43 9.10 -0.88
C ILE A 183 14.78 8.53 -0.42
N GLN A 184 15.65 8.18 -1.36
CA GLN A 184 16.99 7.71 -1.03
C GLN A 184 18.01 8.85 -1.19
N VAL A 185 19.03 8.84 -0.35
CA VAL A 185 20.19 9.71 -0.48
C VAL A 185 21.42 8.85 -0.67
N MET A 186 22.09 8.97 -1.82
CA MET A 186 23.35 8.28 -2.09
C MET A 186 24.51 9.29 -2.17
N THR A 187 25.67 8.92 -1.64
CA THR A 187 26.90 9.72 -1.75
C THR A 187 28.08 8.83 -2.13
N ALA A 188 28.84 9.22 -3.15
CA ALA A 188 30.09 8.57 -3.55
C ALA A 188 31.26 9.54 -3.35
N ALA A 189 32.28 9.12 -2.60
CA ALA A 189 33.56 9.82 -2.49
C ALA A 189 34.62 9.19 -3.41
N TYR A 190 35.78 9.82 -3.48
CA TYR A 190 36.94 9.28 -4.19
C TYR A 190 37.26 7.83 -3.77
N GLY A 191 37.51 6.97 -4.77
CA GLY A 191 37.74 5.54 -4.61
C GLY A 191 36.46 4.71 -4.43
N ALA A 192 35.28 5.29 -4.66
CA ALA A 192 34.02 4.55 -4.74
C ALA A 192 33.91 3.84 -6.10
N GLY A 193 34.04 2.52 -6.08
CA GLY A 193 34.03 1.70 -7.30
C GLY A 193 32.71 1.77 -8.07
N GLY A 194 32.78 1.49 -9.36
CA GLY A 194 31.61 1.39 -10.25
C GLY A 194 30.74 0.18 -9.91
N GLN A 195 29.42 0.39 -10.00
CA GLN A 195 28.44 -0.71 -9.97
C GLN A 195 28.37 -1.40 -11.36
N HIS A 196 27.91 -2.65 -11.41
CA HIS A 196 27.47 -3.26 -12.66
C HIS A 196 26.16 -2.59 -13.16
N PHE A 197 25.83 -2.73 -14.43
CA PHE A 197 24.49 -2.34 -14.92
C PHE A 197 23.41 -3.23 -14.30
N HIS A 198 22.37 -2.60 -13.74
CA HIS A 198 21.23 -3.26 -13.10
C HIS A 198 19.94 -2.48 -13.35
N SER A 199 18.81 -3.18 -13.22
CA SER A 199 17.51 -2.58 -12.94
C SER A 199 17.34 -2.43 -11.43
N ASP A 200 16.53 -1.47 -10.98
CA ASP A 200 16.07 -1.37 -9.59
C ASP A 200 15.01 -2.43 -9.23
N THR A 201 14.33 -2.98 -10.25
CA THR A 201 13.36 -4.08 -10.09
C THR A 201 14.06 -5.43 -10.24
N VAL A 202 13.80 -6.38 -9.34
CA VAL A 202 14.24 -7.78 -9.57
C VAL A 202 13.33 -8.45 -10.60
N ILE A 203 13.83 -9.47 -11.30
CA ILE A 203 13.08 -10.16 -12.37
C ILE A 203 11.72 -10.66 -11.87
N SER A 204 11.67 -11.26 -10.68
CA SER A 204 10.42 -11.72 -10.03
C SER A 204 9.47 -10.61 -9.56
N GLY A 205 9.88 -9.34 -9.64
CA GLY A 205 9.11 -8.13 -9.35
C GLY A 205 8.88 -7.21 -10.55
N ASN A 206 9.31 -7.60 -11.75
CA ASN A 206 9.39 -6.73 -12.92
C ASN A 206 7.99 -6.47 -13.54
N SER A 207 7.56 -5.21 -13.67
CA SER A 207 6.25 -4.81 -14.20
C SER A 207 6.10 -4.83 -15.74
N LEU A 208 7.02 -5.51 -16.44
CA LEU A 208 6.93 -5.82 -17.88
C LEU A 208 7.05 -7.33 -18.12
N LEU A 209 7.70 -8.07 -17.22
CA LEU A 209 7.50 -9.52 -17.11
C LEU A 209 6.15 -9.85 -16.45
N TYR A 210 5.63 -9.00 -15.56
CA TYR A 210 4.29 -9.15 -14.98
C TYR A 210 3.56 -7.81 -14.78
N GLY A 211 3.26 -7.09 -15.87
CA GLY A 211 2.58 -5.78 -15.84
C GLY A 211 1.13 -5.78 -15.36
N ARG A 212 0.59 -6.96 -15.03
CA ARG A 212 -0.69 -7.15 -14.31
C ARG A 212 -0.52 -7.29 -12.80
N THR A 213 0.68 -7.66 -12.38
CA THR A 213 1.04 -7.97 -10.98
C THR A 213 1.85 -6.84 -10.36
N PHE A 214 2.67 -6.11 -11.12
CA PHE A 214 3.54 -5.06 -10.58
C PHE A 214 3.27 -3.68 -11.19
N LEU A 215 3.56 -2.63 -10.42
CA LEU A 215 3.42 -1.23 -10.83
C LEU A 215 4.62 -0.75 -11.66
N PRO A 216 4.42 0.20 -12.60
CA PRO A 216 5.51 0.88 -13.28
C PRO A 216 6.11 1.96 -12.35
N HIS A 217 7.41 1.89 -12.10
CA HIS A 217 8.10 2.83 -11.20
C HIS A 217 9.05 3.73 -11.98
N TYR A 218 9.07 5.01 -11.61
CA TYR A 218 10.00 5.98 -12.18
C TYR A 218 10.81 6.67 -11.08
N THR A 219 12.13 6.55 -11.19
CA THR A 219 13.11 7.04 -10.23
C THR A 219 13.81 8.28 -10.79
N LEU A 220 13.79 9.35 -10.00
CA LEU A 220 14.35 10.64 -10.32
C LEU A 220 15.69 10.82 -9.59
N PHE A 221 16.80 10.72 -10.32
CA PHE A 221 18.15 10.90 -9.81
C PHE A 221 18.60 12.36 -9.97
N ILE A 222 18.86 13.07 -8.86
CA ILE A 222 19.19 14.51 -8.84
C ILE A 222 20.58 14.71 -8.20
N PRO A 223 21.65 14.96 -8.98
CA PRO A 223 22.92 15.42 -8.42
C PRO A 223 22.77 16.78 -7.73
N LEU A 224 23.27 16.89 -6.50
CA LEU A 224 23.22 18.14 -5.73
C LEU A 224 24.47 19.02 -5.90
N GLN A 225 25.32 18.66 -6.86
CA GLN A 225 26.49 19.42 -7.33
C GLN A 225 26.75 19.12 -8.81
N ASP A 226 27.42 20.05 -9.50
CA ASP A 226 28.02 19.79 -10.81
C ASP A 226 28.89 18.52 -10.75
N THR A 227 28.54 17.54 -11.57
CA THR A 227 29.09 16.20 -11.56
C THR A 227 29.76 15.92 -12.90
N THR A 228 31.10 15.94 -12.90
CA THR A 228 31.94 15.58 -14.05
C THR A 228 32.08 14.05 -14.18
N PHE A 229 32.51 13.59 -15.36
CA PHE A 229 32.71 12.15 -15.65
C PHE A 229 33.59 11.41 -14.62
N ASP A 230 34.63 12.06 -14.10
CA ASP A 230 35.55 11.49 -13.11
C ASP A 230 34.98 11.42 -11.68
N MET A 231 33.87 12.11 -11.41
CA MET A 231 33.09 11.97 -10.16
C MET A 231 32.15 10.75 -10.17
N GLY A 232 32.23 9.91 -11.20
CA GLY A 232 31.47 8.67 -11.33
C GLY A 232 29.96 8.89 -11.44
N PRO A 233 29.46 9.66 -12.42
CA PRO A 233 28.03 9.95 -12.58
C PRO A 233 27.19 8.68 -12.75
N THR A 234 25.86 8.81 -12.66
CA THR A 234 24.98 7.75 -13.11
C THR A 234 25.17 7.55 -14.61
N SER A 235 25.35 6.30 -15.04
CA SER A 235 25.32 5.88 -16.44
C SER A 235 24.03 5.13 -16.73
N VAL A 236 23.50 5.32 -17.92
CA VAL A 236 22.20 4.81 -18.38
C VAL A 236 22.37 4.02 -19.67
N CYS A 237 21.39 3.18 -19.97
CA CYS A 237 21.33 2.33 -21.15
C CYS A 237 19.97 2.54 -21.87
N PRO A 238 19.78 3.66 -22.59
CA PRO A 238 18.44 4.11 -22.97
C PRO A 238 17.74 3.18 -23.95
N GLY A 239 16.48 2.82 -23.70
CA GLY A 239 15.69 1.88 -24.50
C GLY A 239 15.58 0.48 -23.87
N THR A 240 16.50 0.13 -22.97
CA THR A 240 16.49 -1.17 -22.25
C THR A 240 15.38 -1.32 -21.22
N GLN A 241 14.57 -0.29 -20.98
CA GLN A 241 13.40 -0.41 -20.10
C GLN A 241 12.40 -1.47 -20.56
N TYR A 242 12.42 -1.89 -21.83
CA TYR A 242 11.51 -2.89 -22.39
C TYR A 242 12.05 -4.33 -22.36
N CYS A 243 13.12 -4.62 -21.61
CA CYS A 243 13.64 -5.98 -21.40
C CYS A 243 13.30 -6.48 -19.98
N TYR A 244 13.16 -7.80 -19.79
CA TYR A 244 13.07 -8.38 -18.45
C TYR A 244 14.45 -8.64 -17.82
N GLU A 245 15.40 -9.06 -18.66
CA GLU A 245 16.78 -9.45 -18.30
C GLU A 245 17.77 -8.79 -19.26
N LEU A 246 19.00 -8.58 -18.80
CA LEU A 246 20.05 -7.89 -19.55
C LEU A 246 21.25 -8.80 -19.79
N ASN A 247 21.53 -9.07 -21.07
CA ASN A 247 22.87 -9.37 -21.54
C ASN A 247 23.78 -8.17 -21.27
N THR A 248 24.45 -8.17 -20.11
CA THR A 248 25.16 -6.99 -19.53
C THR A 248 26.14 -6.32 -20.49
N ARG A 249 26.69 -7.09 -21.45
CA ARG A 249 27.53 -6.59 -22.53
C ARG A 249 26.92 -5.41 -23.28
N VAL A 250 25.62 -5.44 -23.62
CA VAL A 250 24.96 -4.39 -24.41
C VAL A 250 25.10 -3.03 -23.74
N CYS A 251 24.92 -2.97 -22.42
CA CYS A 251 25.05 -1.72 -21.68
C CYS A 251 26.50 -1.34 -21.35
N GLU A 252 27.42 -2.30 -21.21
CA GLU A 252 28.85 -1.99 -21.13
C GLU A 252 29.40 -1.39 -22.44
N GLU A 253 28.89 -1.83 -23.59
CA GLU A 253 29.30 -1.38 -24.93
C GLU A 253 28.65 -0.04 -25.31
N HIS A 254 27.31 0.06 -25.25
CA HIS A 254 26.57 1.24 -25.71
C HIS A 254 26.17 2.23 -24.61
N GLY A 255 26.10 1.80 -23.35
CA GLY A 255 25.68 2.64 -22.23
C GLY A 255 26.63 3.82 -21.96
N PHE A 256 26.09 4.90 -21.39
CA PHE A 256 26.84 6.15 -21.23
C PHE A 256 26.49 6.95 -19.96
N PRO A 257 27.45 7.70 -19.39
CA PRO A 257 27.22 8.63 -18.28
C PRO A 257 26.25 9.75 -18.64
N VAL A 258 25.33 10.08 -17.74
CA VAL A 258 24.39 11.23 -17.86
C VAL A 258 25.12 12.59 -17.86
N SER A 259 26.39 12.65 -17.48
CA SER A 259 27.21 13.83 -17.74
C SER A 259 27.51 14.05 -19.22
N GLY A 260 27.51 12.99 -20.03
CA GLY A 260 28.20 12.89 -21.34
C GLY A 260 29.60 12.25 -21.22
N LYS A 261 30.05 11.53 -22.25
CA LYS A 261 31.43 11.02 -22.38
C LYS A 261 32.33 12.16 -22.91
N PRO A 262 33.55 12.37 -22.38
CA PRO A 262 34.45 13.42 -22.89
C PRO A 262 34.99 13.05 -24.29
N HIS A 263 34.40 13.62 -25.34
CA HIS A 263 34.83 13.38 -26.74
C HIS A 263 36.08 14.16 -27.14
N ASN A 264 36.43 15.24 -26.43
CA ASN A 264 37.66 16.03 -26.58
C ASN A 264 38.00 16.71 -25.24
N GLU A 265 39.28 17.01 -25.01
CA GLU A 265 39.77 17.61 -23.75
C GLU A 265 39.19 19.00 -23.44
N THR A 266 38.74 19.74 -24.46
CA THR A 266 38.37 21.16 -24.36
C THR A 266 37.00 21.43 -23.76
N HIS A 267 36.11 20.44 -23.68
CA HIS A 267 34.79 20.58 -23.07
C HIS A 267 34.42 19.30 -22.30
N VAL A 268 34.81 19.26 -21.01
CA VAL A 268 34.40 18.19 -20.09
C VAL A 268 32.89 18.26 -19.88
N PRO A 269 32.11 17.24 -20.26
CA PRO A 269 30.66 17.25 -20.05
C PRO A 269 30.29 17.17 -18.55
N VAL A 270 29.25 17.89 -18.14
CA VAL A 270 28.87 18.07 -16.72
C VAL A 270 27.37 17.89 -16.52
N TRP A 271 26.99 16.95 -15.66
CA TRP A 271 25.62 16.88 -15.15
C TRP A 271 25.45 17.91 -14.03
N LYS A 272 24.67 18.96 -14.29
CA LYS A 272 24.57 20.16 -13.44
C LYS A 272 23.83 19.92 -12.13
N ALA A 273 24.23 20.68 -11.10
CA ALA A 273 23.54 20.68 -9.81
C ALA A 273 22.04 21.02 -9.99
N GLY A 274 21.16 20.21 -9.41
CA GLY A 274 19.71 20.46 -9.46
C GLY A 274 19.01 20.07 -10.78
N HIS A 275 19.75 19.64 -11.81
CA HIS A 275 19.16 18.85 -12.90
C HIS A 275 18.78 17.46 -12.37
N GLY A 276 17.83 16.77 -13.00
CA GLY A 276 17.44 15.41 -12.60
C GLY A 276 17.13 14.50 -13.77
N ALA A 277 17.62 13.27 -13.73
CA ALA A 277 17.32 12.22 -14.69
C ALA A 277 16.16 11.38 -14.16
N LEU A 278 14.99 11.48 -14.80
CA LEU A 278 13.84 10.62 -14.53
C LEU A 278 13.98 9.37 -15.38
N ALA A 279 14.18 8.21 -14.76
CA ALA A 279 14.27 6.91 -15.45
C ALA A 279 13.15 5.96 -15.00
N ASN A 280 12.69 5.07 -15.87
CA ASN A 280 11.96 3.87 -15.45
C ASN A 280 12.92 2.95 -14.68
N GLN A 281 12.53 2.41 -13.53
CA GLN A 281 13.33 1.47 -12.74
C GLN A 281 13.78 0.20 -13.50
N GLN A 282 13.06 -0.16 -14.56
CA GLN A 282 13.39 -1.28 -15.47
C GLN A 282 14.54 -0.95 -16.43
N MET A 283 14.82 0.32 -16.67
CA MET A 283 15.96 0.72 -17.51
C MET A 283 17.27 0.40 -16.79
N PHE A 284 18.16 -0.29 -17.50
CA PHE A 284 19.45 -0.65 -16.94
C PHE A 284 20.37 0.55 -16.78
N HIS A 285 20.91 0.72 -15.57
CA HIS A 285 21.73 1.85 -15.19
C HIS A 285 22.79 1.45 -14.17
N ARG A 286 23.73 2.35 -13.85
CA ARG A 286 24.73 2.16 -12.79
C ARG A 286 25.26 3.48 -12.23
N GLY A 287 25.66 3.53 -10.96
CA GLY A 287 26.55 4.58 -10.47
C GLY A 287 28.00 4.23 -10.77
N SER A 288 28.63 4.97 -11.69
CA SER A 288 30.02 4.77 -12.13
C SER A 288 31.06 5.06 -11.04
N GLU A 289 32.32 4.70 -11.30
CA GLU A 289 33.44 4.88 -10.37
C GLU A 289 33.83 6.36 -10.19
N HIS A 290 34.00 6.79 -8.94
CA HIS A 290 34.54 8.12 -8.60
C HIS A 290 36.05 8.02 -8.42
N TRP A 291 36.79 8.37 -9.49
CA TRP A 291 38.25 8.35 -9.56
C TRP A 291 38.88 9.75 -9.63
N GLY A 292 38.06 10.81 -9.63
CA GLY A 292 38.49 12.20 -9.67
C GLY A 292 39.23 12.64 -8.41
N VAL A 293 40.57 12.57 -8.44
CA VAL A 293 41.44 12.98 -7.33
C VAL A 293 41.18 14.45 -6.96
N GLY A 294 40.86 14.71 -5.69
CA GLY A 294 40.57 16.07 -5.20
C GLY A 294 39.21 16.64 -5.64
N LYS A 295 38.40 15.91 -6.41
CA LYS A 295 36.99 16.28 -6.65
C LYS A 295 36.17 16.11 -5.37
N PRO A 296 35.12 16.91 -5.17
CA PRO A 296 34.21 16.74 -4.04
C PRO A 296 33.41 15.43 -4.15
N ASN A 297 32.86 14.97 -3.02
CA ASN A 297 31.93 13.84 -3.00
C ASN A 297 30.71 14.13 -3.89
N ARG A 298 30.34 13.18 -4.75
CA ARG A 298 29.11 13.20 -5.53
C ARG A 298 27.94 12.78 -4.64
N VAL A 299 27.07 13.74 -4.31
CA VAL A 299 25.79 13.52 -3.64
C VAL A 299 24.68 13.47 -4.69
N VAL A 300 23.78 12.50 -4.57
CA VAL A 300 22.57 12.35 -5.37
C VAL A 300 21.37 12.16 -4.45
N LEU A 301 20.35 13.00 -4.62
CA LEU A 301 19.01 12.79 -4.08
C LEU A 301 18.20 11.94 -5.07
N ILE A 302 17.48 10.94 -4.59
CA ILE A 302 16.77 9.94 -5.39
C ILE A 302 15.33 9.89 -4.90
N LEU A 303 14.37 9.99 -5.81
CA LEU A 303 12.93 9.89 -5.49
C LEU A 303 12.26 8.89 -6.43
N THR A 304 11.51 7.92 -5.91
CA THR A 304 10.76 6.96 -6.75
C THR A 304 9.27 7.20 -6.64
N LEU A 305 8.61 7.33 -7.80
CA LEU A 305 7.19 7.59 -7.97
C LEU A 305 6.49 6.44 -8.70
N THR A 306 5.23 6.20 -8.35
CA THR A 306 4.40 5.08 -8.85
C THR A 306 2.93 5.52 -9.01
N PRO A 307 2.06 4.83 -9.76
CA PRO A 307 0.62 5.10 -9.74
C PRO A 307 0.08 4.91 -8.32
N ARG A 308 -0.84 5.79 -7.90
CA ARG A 308 -1.53 5.64 -6.61
C ARG A 308 -2.27 4.31 -6.53
N PRO A 309 -2.46 3.73 -5.33
CA PRO A 309 -3.34 2.59 -5.17
C PRO A 309 -4.75 2.98 -5.64
N ALA A 310 -5.23 2.32 -6.70
CA ALA A 310 -6.60 2.46 -7.16
C ALA A 310 -7.58 2.06 -6.04
N VAL A 311 -8.32 3.05 -5.55
CA VAL A 311 -9.15 3.01 -4.31
C VAL A 311 -10.27 1.94 -4.33
N ARG A 312 -10.41 1.14 -5.40
CA ARG A 312 -11.43 0.09 -5.57
C ARG A 312 -11.00 -1.13 -6.42
N GLY A 313 -9.70 -1.39 -6.58
CA GLY A 313 -9.28 -2.61 -7.28
C GLY A 313 -7.83 -2.63 -7.74
N GLU A 314 -6.90 -2.11 -6.93
CA GLU A 314 -5.48 -2.19 -7.30
C GLU A 314 -4.93 -3.58 -7.03
N THR A 315 -4.92 -4.42 -8.07
CA THR A 315 -4.38 -5.78 -8.02
C THR A 315 -2.86 -5.85 -8.17
N ARG A 316 -2.21 -4.71 -8.47
CA ARG A 316 -0.76 -4.60 -8.63
C ARG A 316 -0.06 -4.24 -7.33
N LEU A 317 1.14 -4.76 -7.21
CA LEU A 317 2.08 -4.58 -6.10
C LEU A 317 3.14 -3.56 -6.52
N PRO A 318 3.73 -2.78 -5.60
CA PRO A 318 5.03 -2.18 -5.87
C PRO A 318 6.02 -3.28 -6.31
N SER A 319 6.80 -3.03 -7.36
CA SER A 319 7.81 -3.99 -7.83
C SER A 319 8.75 -4.43 -6.72
N LEU A 320 8.98 -5.74 -6.60
CA LEU A 320 10.02 -6.26 -5.71
C LEU A 320 11.40 -5.74 -6.18
N GLY A 321 12.27 -5.36 -5.26
CA GLY A 321 13.49 -4.60 -5.57
C GLY A 321 13.72 -3.43 -4.61
N THR A 322 14.47 -2.41 -5.02
CA THR A 322 15.21 -1.46 -4.14
C THR A 322 14.39 -0.51 -3.24
N LEU A 323 13.08 -0.77 -3.01
CA LEU A 323 12.13 0.03 -2.22
C LEU A 323 12.41 0.13 -0.70
N TRP A 324 13.61 -0.22 -0.25
CA TRP A 324 14.02 -0.23 1.16
C TRP A 324 14.12 1.20 1.74
N ALA A 325 14.24 2.22 0.90
CA ALA A 325 14.73 3.54 1.29
C ALA A 325 13.66 4.58 1.64
N LEU A 326 12.37 4.25 1.75
CA LEU A 326 11.37 5.15 2.35
C LEU A 326 11.16 4.83 3.84
N PRO A 327 11.43 5.77 4.78
CA PRO A 327 11.19 5.54 6.19
C PRO A 327 9.69 5.37 6.45
N TRP A 328 9.29 4.66 7.51
CA TRP A 328 7.89 4.31 7.75
C TRP A 328 6.93 5.51 7.67
N HIS A 329 7.33 6.70 8.16
CA HIS A 329 6.50 7.92 8.11
C HIS A 329 6.49 8.64 6.75
N GLY A 330 7.25 8.18 5.75
CA GLY A 330 7.23 8.70 4.38
C GLY A 330 6.12 8.09 3.51
N TRP A 331 5.56 6.95 3.93
CA TRP A 331 4.47 6.26 3.23
C TRP A 331 3.13 7.00 3.36
N GLY A 332 2.19 6.71 2.46
CA GLY A 332 0.87 7.35 2.35
C GLY A 332 0.86 8.69 1.61
N HIS A 333 2.03 9.14 1.15
CA HIS A 333 2.25 10.44 0.50
C HIS A 333 2.15 10.41 -1.03
N THR A 334 1.83 11.57 -1.60
CA THR A 334 1.66 11.79 -3.05
C THR A 334 2.34 13.09 -3.49
N LEU A 335 2.39 13.36 -4.80
CA LEU A 335 3.00 14.58 -5.35
C LEU A 335 2.39 15.89 -4.77
N ASP A 336 1.07 15.94 -4.51
CA ASP A 336 0.42 17.06 -3.81
C ASP A 336 0.85 17.22 -2.34
N ASP A 337 1.38 16.17 -1.71
CA ASP A 337 1.97 16.28 -0.37
C ASP A 337 3.41 16.78 -0.41
N MET A 338 4.18 16.41 -1.45
CA MET A 338 5.50 16.96 -1.71
C MET A 338 5.44 18.45 -2.01
N ALA A 339 4.45 18.91 -2.80
CA ALA A 339 4.18 20.33 -3.06
C ALA A 339 3.88 21.14 -1.79
N ASP A 340 3.43 20.47 -0.72
CA ASP A 340 3.10 21.03 0.59
C ASP A 340 4.04 20.51 1.71
N ALA A 341 5.24 20.03 1.37
CA ALA A 341 6.20 19.55 2.36
C ALA A 341 6.60 20.67 3.35
N GLU A 342 6.92 21.86 2.83
CA GLU A 342 7.23 23.05 3.64
C GLU A 342 6.04 23.54 4.49
N THR A 343 4.78 23.27 4.10
CA THR A 343 3.59 23.66 4.87
C THR A 343 3.20 22.63 5.93
N GLY A 344 3.96 21.53 6.04
CA GLY A 344 3.78 20.49 7.04
C GLY A 344 2.78 19.40 6.64
N ALA A 345 2.43 19.25 5.35
CA ALA A 345 1.59 18.13 4.92
C ALA A 345 2.25 16.76 5.18
N MET A 346 3.59 16.71 5.12
CA MET A 346 4.39 15.51 5.37
C MET A 346 4.95 15.42 6.80
N SER A 347 4.60 16.35 7.70
CA SER A 347 5.19 16.44 9.05
C SER A 347 4.38 15.68 10.10
N GLN A 348 4.97 15.43 11.27
CA GLN A 348 4.29 14.73 12.37
C GLN A 348 3.25 15.65 13.05
N PRO A 349 2.07 15.12 13.44
CA PRO A 349 1.66 13.71 13.45
C PRO A 349 1.04 13.21 12.12
N TRP A 350 0.86 14.08 11.13
CA TRP A 350 0.15 13.74 9.89
C TRP A 350 0.87 12.68 9.06
N ALA A 351 2.20 12.70 9.05
CA ALA A 351 3.05 11.68 8.44
C ALA A 351 2.70 10.27 8.94
N ALA A 352 2.71 10.06 10.26
CA ALA A 352 2.35 8.79 10.87
C ALA A 352 0.91 8.37 10.57
N LEU A 353 -0.05 9.31 10.63
CA LEU A 353 -1.47 9.01 10.37
C LEU A 353 -1.76 8.67 8.90
N ARG A 354 -0.93 9.12 7.95
CA ARG A 354 -1.03 8.77 6.52
C ARG A 354 -0.31 7.45 6.22
N SER A 355 0.89 7.29 6.78
CA SER A 355 1.67 6.04 6.77
C SER A 355 0.86 4.83 7.26
N LEU A 356 0.01 5.01 8.27
CA LEU A 356 -0.84 3.96 8.82
C LEU A 356 -2.24 3.85 8.17
N GLY A 357 -2.50 4.56 7.07
CA GLY A 357 -3.81 4.54 6.39
C GLY A 357 -4.98 5.14 7.20
N LEU A 358 -4.71 5.86 8.30
CA LEU A 358 -5.71 6.28 9.30
C LEU A 358 -6.37 7.63 8.99
N TYR A 359 -5.62 8.62 8.51
CA TYR A 359 -6.17 9.94 8.19
C TYR A 359 -5.44 10.67 7.06
N LYS A 360 -6.22 11.13 6.08
CA LYS A 360 -5.85 12.12 5.08
C LYS A 360 -7.05 13.06 4.81
N PRO A 361 -6.85 14.35 4.54
CA PRO A 361 -7.97 15.26 4.24
C PRO A 361 -8.75 14.79 3.00
N LYS A 362 -10.10 14.92 3.03
CA LYS A 362 -10.98 14.50 1.91
C LYS A 362 -10.70 15.19 0.57
N THR A 363 -9.88 16.23 0.56
CA THR A 363 -9.43 16.97 -0.63
C THR A 363 -8.13 16.44 -1.25
N ARG A 364 -7.50 15.41 -0.66
CA ARG A 364 -6.25 14.81 -1.17
C ARG A 364 -6.41 13.33 -1.46
N ASP A 365 -5.76 12.88 -2.51
CA ASP A 365 -5.63 11.47 -2.87
C ASP A 365 -4.70 10.71 -1.90
N TRP A 366 -4.90 9.40 -1.76
CA TRP A 366 -4.00 8.52 -1.00
C TRP A 366 -2.80 8.05 -1.84
N GLY A 367 -1.64 7.93 -1.20
CA GLY A 367 -0.51 7.15 -1.72
C GLY A 367 -0.46 5.77 -1.06
N TRP A 368 0.52 4.95 -1.45
CA TRP A 368 0.75 3.63 -0.83
C TRP A 368 1.13 3.77 0.64
N ASP A 369 0.35 3.21 1.55
CA ASP A 369 0.62 3.22 2.99
C ASP A 369 1.56 2.09 3.43
N TRP A 370 2.13 2.25 4.61
CA TRP A 370 3.15 1.34 5.15
C TRP A 370 2.56 -0.03 5.54
N ILE A 371 1.29 -0.11 5.95
CA ILE A 371 0.68 -1.38 6.35
C ILE A 371 0.44 -2.25 5.11
N THR A 372 -0.17 -1.68 4.08
CA THR A 372 -0.42 -2.40 2.82
C THR A 372 0.88 -2.88 2.18
N VAL A 373 1.90 -2.03 2.06
CA VAL A 373 3.14 -2.40 1.36
C VAL A 373 3.96 -3.44 2.13
N ASN A 374 4.05 -3.37 3.46
CA ASN A 374 4.79 -4.39 4.20
C ASN A 374 4.00 -5.70 4.34
N THR A 375 2.65 -5.66 4.31
CA THR A 375 1.85 -6.88 4.17
C THR A 375 2.10 -7.56 2.82
N ILE A 376 2.17 -6.78 1.73
CA ILE A 376 2.53 -7.28 0.38
C ILE A 376 3.92 -7.95 0.37
N ARG A 377 4.90 -7.36 1.04
CA ARG A 377 6.29 -7.86 1.08
C ARG A 377 6.45 -9.11 1.97
N ILE A 378 5.77 -9.14 3.13
CA ILE A 378 5.67 -10.34 3.98
C ILE A 378 4.96 -11.49 3.24
N ALA A 379 3.91 -11.20 2.48
CA ALA A 379 3.17 -12.18 1.69
C ALA A 379 3.95 -12.77 0.49
N ASN A 380 5.20 -12.36 0.29
CA ASN A 380 6.04 -12.69 -0.86
C ASN A 380 7.52 -12.95 -0.50
N ASP A 381 7.88 -13.06 0.79
CA ASP A 381 9.26 -13.23 1.26
C ASP A 381 10.25 -12.25 0.59
N ASP A 382 9.85 -10.99 0.43
CA ASP A 382 10.67 -9.96 -0.21
C ASP A 382 11.72 -9.38 0.74
N ASN A 383 12.93 -9.08 0.25
CA ASN A 383 14.14 -8.87 1.07
C ASN A 383 13.90 -7.90 2.23
N GLY A 384 14.37 -8.23 3.44
CA GLY A 384 13.99 -7.55 4.68
C GLY A 384 12.79 -8.19 5.37
N TYR A 385 12.08 -9.11 4.69
CA TYR A 385 11.03 -9.98 5.22
C TYR A 385 11.24 -11.47 4.89
N GLU A 386 12.49 -11.89 4.64
CA GLU A 386 12.84 -13.32 4.60
C GLU A 386 12.92 -13.90 6.03
N ARG A 387 12.94 -15.23 6.18
CA ARG A 387 13.06 -15.90 7.48
C ARG A 387 14.36 -15.48 8.20
N GLU A 388 15.42 -15.34 7.43
CA GLU A 388 16.74 -14.92 7.86
C GLU A 388 16.71 -13.50 8.43
N ASP A 389 15.96 -12.56 7.84
CA ASP A 389 15.79 -11.20 8.38
C ASP A 389 15.12 -11.18 9.75
N LEU A 390 14.15 -12.07 9.98
CA LEU A 390 13.48 -12.23 11.27
C LEU A 390 14.44 -12.78 12.34
N VAL A 391 15.22 -13.79 11.99
CA VAL A 391 16.17 -14.42 12.92
C VAL A 391 17.35 -13.51 13.22
N ASP A 392 17.88 -12.81 12.23
CA ASP A 392 19.12 -12.04 12.34
C ASP A 392 18.87 -10.58 12.75
N TYR A 393 18.02 -9.84 12.04
CA TYR A 393 17.77 -8.43 12.37
C TYR A 393 16.77 -8.26 13.52
N PHE A 394 15.62 -8.97 13.51
CA PHE A 394 14.62 -8.77 14.56
C PHE A 394 15.01 -9.41 15.91
N LEU A 395 15.49 -10.66 15.90
CA LEU A 395 15.64 -11.46 17.13
C LEU A 395 17.05 -11.47 17.77
N LYS A 396 18.11 -11.11 17.02
CA LYS A 396 19.46 -10.88 17.59
C LYS A 396 19.70 -9.40 17.91
N ASP A 397 19.57 -8.53 16.89
CA ASP A 397 19.96 -7.12 17.00
C ASP A 397 18.84 -6.19 17.49
N GLY A 398 17.58 -6.60 17.32
CA GLY A 398 16.40 -5.83 17.69
C GLY A 398 16.00 -4.80 16.62
N TRP A 399 14.80 -4.21 16.74
CA TRP A 399 14.40 -3.16 15.81
C TRP A 399 15.21 -1.90 16.08
N GLY A 400 15.70 -1.23 15.03
CA GLY A 400 16.64 -0.09 15.11
C GLY A 400 16.15 1.16 15.86
N PHE A 401 14.94 1.13 16.43
CA PHE A 401 14.35 2.12 17.33
C PHE A 401 13.69 1.53 18.60
N VAL A 402 13.60 0.20 18.72
CA VAL A 402 13.20 -0.54 19.94
C VAL A 402 14.17 -1.70 20.12
N ASP A 403 15.15 -1.51 21.01
CA ASP A 403 15.90 -2.62 21.59
C ASP A 403 14.91 -3.60 22.23
N TRP A 404 14.73 -4.77 21.64
CA TRP A 404 13.76 -5.76 22.11
C TRP A 404 14.27 -6.57 23.32
N SER A 405 15.50 -6.36 23.79
CA SER A 405 16.11 -7.16 24.87
C SER A 405 15.43 -7.03 26.24
N TRP A 406 14.71 -5.92 26.49
CA TRP A 406 13.90 -5.74 27.71
C TRP A 406 12.53 -6.44 27.64
N VAL A 407 12.10 -6.89 26.45
CA VAL A 407 10.85 -7.65 26.28
C VAL A 407 11.16 -9.14 26.48
N PRO A 408 10.51 -9.82 27.45
CA PRO A 408 10.77 -11.23 27.70
C PRO A 408 10.48 -12.07 26.45
N ARG A 409 11.44 -12.91 26.04
CA ARG A 409 11.29 -13.80 24.86
C ARG A 409 10.05 -14.71 24.91
N SER A 410 9.47 -14.94 26.09
CA SER A 410 8.18 -15.62 26.29
C SER A 410 6.95 -14.86 25.78
N LEU A 411 7.12 -13.62 25.29
CA LEU A 411 6.08 -12.82 24.63
C LEU A 411 6.18 -12.87 23.10
N PHE A 412 7.27 -13.38 22.53
CA PHE A 412 7.46 -13.51 21.09
C PHE A 412 6.87 -14.82 20.58
N GLY A 413 6.37 -14.80 19.36
CA GLY A 413 6.01 -15.98 18.59
C GLY A 413 7.21 -16.91 18.39
N ASP A 414 6.92 -18.16 18.11
CA ASP A 414 7.94 -19.11 17.67
C ASP A 414 8.11 -18.90 16.15
N VAL A 415 9.35 -18.99 15.65
CA VAL A 415 9.65 -18.84 14.22
C VAL A 415 9.56 -20.23 13.57
N PRO A 416 8.70 -20.45 12.56
CA PRO A 416 8.60 -21.76 11.91
C PRO A 416 9.86 -22.08 11.10
N ASP A 417 9.99 -23.35 10.68
CA ASP A 417 11.09 -23.80 9.84
C ASP A 417 10.88 -23.56 8.34
N GLU A 418 9.62 -23.46 7.89
CA GLU A 418 9.19 -23.30 6.51
C GLU A 418 7.96 -22.36 6.46
N GLY A 419 7.67 -21.77 5.29
CA GLY A 419 6.50 -20.88 5.09
C GLY A 419 6.70 -19.44 5.55
N ASN A 420 5.59 -18.69 5.65
CA ASN A 420 5.53 -17.24 5.94
C ASN A 420 6.02 -16.90 7.37
N ALA A 421 7.32 -17.00 7.62
CA ALA A 421 7.89 -16.98 8.96
C ALA A 421 7.56 -15.70 9.76
N TRP A 422 7.46 -14.55 9.09
CA TRP A 422 7.05 -13.28 9.70
C TRP A 422 5.58 -13.27 10.13
N GLU A 423 4.69 -13.84 9.34
CA GLU A 423 3.26 -13.84 9.64
C GLU A 423 2.95 -14.73 10.84
N GLU A 424 3.41 -15.99 10.81
CA GLU A 424 3.23 -16.91 11.94
C GLU A 424 3.89 -16.36 13.20
N PHE A 425 5.08 -15.77 13.10
CA PHE A 425 5.73 -15.11 14.23
C PHE A 425 4.90 -13.95 14.78
N LEU A 426 4.34 -13.09 13.92
CA LEU A 426 3.52 -11.94 14.34
C LEU A 426 2.21 -12.39 15.00
N VAL A 427 1.47 -13.34 14.40
CA VAL A 427 0.23 -13.89 14.98
C VAL A 427 0.51 -14.56 16.33
N ASN A 428 1.49 -15.47 16.39
CA ASN A 428 1.88 -16.12 17.64
C ASN A 428 2.42 -15.13 18.70
N THR A 429 3.03 -14.01 18.27
CA THR A 429 3.40 -12.90 19.16
C THR A 429 2.15 -12.22 19.72
N PHE A 430 1.20 -11.83 18.87
CA PHE A 430 -0.01 -11.12 19.31
C PHE A 430 -0.90 -11.98 20.21
N ASP A 431 -1.03 -13.29 19.96
CA ASP A 431 -1.75 -14.21 20.85
C ASP A 431 -1.10 -14.30 22.24
N LYS A 432 0.23 -14.40 22.30
CA LYS A 432 0.98 -14.35 23.56
C LYS A 432 0.76 -13.00 24.26
N TRP A 433 0.77 -11.88 23.55
CA TRP A 433 0.45 -10.56 24.12
C TRP A 433 -1.00 -10.43 24.61
N ILE A 434 -1.99 -10.99 23.91
CA ILE A 434 -3.39 -11.05 24.37
C ILE A 434 -3.48 -11.84 25.68
N TYR A 435 -2.90 -13.04 25.72
CA TYR A 435 -2.88 -13.88 26.92
C TYR A 435 -2.24 -13.14 28.12
N TRP A 436 -1.05 -12.57 27.93
CA TRP A 436 -0.33 -11.89 29.01
C TRP A 436 -0.97 -10.56 29.44
N THR A 437 -1.55 -9.78 28.52
CA THR A 437 -2.28 -8.55 28.87
C THR A 437 -3.62 -8.85 29.54
N ALA A 438 -4.34 -9.90 29.14
CA ALA A 438 -5.53 -10.40 29.84
C ALA A 438 -5.19 -10.89 31.25
N LEU A 439 -4.12 -11.67 31.41
CA LEU A 439 -3.65 -12.13 32.72
C LEU A 439 -3.24 -10.95 33.62
N ALA A 440 -2.47 -10.00 33.10
CA ALA A 440 -2.10 -8.78 33.83
C ALA A 440 -3.33 -7.95 34.21
N ASN A 441 -4.33 -7.84 33.32
CA ASN A 441 -5.60 -7.17 33.59
C ASN A 441 -6.35 -7.83 34.76
N VAL A 442 -6.54 -9.15 34.70
CA VAL A 442 -7.21 -9.93 35.75
C VAL A 442 -6.49 -9.79 37.10
N VAL A 443 -5.15 -9.83 37.11
CA VAL A 443 -4.34 -9.64 38.33
C VAL A 443 -4.52 -8.23 38.89
N ILE A 444 -4.40 -7.18 38.07
CA ILE A 444 -4.49 -5.79 38.53
C ILE A 444 -5.92 -5.45 38.99
N VAL A 445 -6.95 -5.92 38.29
CA VAL A 445 -8.35 -5.79 38.72
C VAL A 445 -8.59 -6.54 40.04
N SER A 446 -8.04 -7.75 40.21
CA SER A 446 -8.14 -8.51 41.46
C SER A 446 -7.46 -7.79 42.63
N VAL A 447 -6.23 -7.27 42.43
CA VAL A 447 -5.52 -6.47 43.43
C VAL A 447 -6.30 -5.20 43.76
N TYR A 448 -6.87 -4.50 42.77
CA TYR A 448 -7.71 -3.33 42.98
C TYR A 448 -8.95 -3.64 43.82
N LEU A 449 -9.64 -4.75 43.54
CA LEU A 449 -10.80 -5.20 44.31
C LEU A 449 -10.43 -5.62 45.75
N ILE A 450 -9.29 -6.30 45.93
CA ILE A 450 -8.75 -6.64 47.26
C ILE A 450 -8.41 -5.36 48.05
N VAL A 451 -7.73 -4.39 47.44
CA VAL A 451 -7.41 -3.10 48.07
C VAL A 451 -8.69 -2.31 48.40
N LEU A 452 -9.69 -2.30 47.53
CA LEU A 452 -11.01 -1.72 47.82
C LEU A 452 -11.69 -2.40 49.02
N ALA A 453 -11.63 -3.74 49.11
CA ALA A 453 -12.19 -4.50 50.21
C ALA A 453 -11.46 -4.24 51.54
N VAL A 454 -10.12 -4.23 51.53
CA VAL A 454 -9.28 -3.93 52.71
C VAL A 454 -9.48 -2.49 53.19
N VAL A 455 -9.47 -1.51 52.28
CA VAL A 455 -9.72 -0.09 52.62
C VAL A 455 -11.15 0.10 53.13
N SER A 456 -12.14 -0.54 52.52
CA SER A 456 -13.53 -0.55 52.98
C SER A 456 -13.66 -1.14 54.39
N GLY A 457 -13.04 -2.30 54.63
CA GLY A 457 -13.02 -2.98 55.94
C GLY A 457 -12.34 -2.14 57.01
N TYR A 458 -11.17 -1.57 56.72
CA TYR A 458 -10.46 -0.66 57.63
C TYR A 458 -11.28 0.62 57.93
N CYS A 459 -11.91 1.22 56.91
CA CYS A 459 -12.81 2.36 57.12
C CYS A 459 -14.03 2.00 57.96
N ASN A 460 -14.57 0.78 57.82
CA ASN A 460 -15.70 0.31 58.61
C ASN A 460 -15.30 0.06 60.07
N TRP A 461 -14.22 -0.70 60.30
CA TRP A 461 -13.62 -0.96 61.62
C TRP A 461 -13.26 0.33 62.37
N LYS A 462 -12.63 1.29 61.66
CA LYS A 462 -12.31 2.61 62.24
C LYS A 462 -13.57 3.43 62.58
N SER A 463 -14.69 3.17 61.89
CA SER A 463 -15.99 3.79 62.18
C SER A 463 -16.70 3.11 63.36
N THR A 464 -16.61 1.79 63.51
CA THR A 464 -17.16 1.06 64.66
C THR A 464 -16.39 1.39 65.93
N HIS A 465 -15.06 1.24 65.95
CA HIS A 465 -14.23 1.59 67.13
C HIS A 465 -14.35 3.06 67.55
N LYS A 466 -14.49 4.01 66.61
CA LYS A 466 -14.77 5.41 66.99
C LYS A 466 -16.15 5.58 67.61
N THR A 467 -17.15 4.84 67.14
CA THR A 467 -18.49 4.82 67.74
C THR A 467 -18.45 4.20 69.14
N GLU A 468 -17.79 3.06 69.32
CA GLU A 468 -17.62 2.37 70.61
C GLU A 468 -16.89 3.25 71.63
N LYS A 469 -15.78 3.90 71.23
CA LYS A 469 -15.06 4.84 72.10
C LYS A 469 -15.94 6.02 72.50
N ASN A 470 -16.68 6.63 71.56
CA ASN A 470 -17.62 7.72 71.85
C ASN A 470 -18.78 7.27 72.77
N VAL A 471 -19.28 6.04 72.62
CA VAL A 471 -20.33 5.45 73.48
C VAL A 471 -19.80 5.19 74.89
N ASN A 472 -18.56 4.69 75.01
CA ASN A 472 -17.93 4.48 76.31
C ASN A 472 -17.58 5.80 77.01
N GLU A 473 -17.07 6.81 76.29
CA GLU A 473 -16.87 8.16 76.84
C GLU A 473 -18.19 8.82 77.28
N LYS A 474 -19.29 8.62 76.54
CA LYS A 474 -20.63 9.03 76.99
C LYS A 474 -21.12 8.25 78.22
N LYS A 475 -20.92 6.92 78.28
CA LYS A 475 -21.25 6.12 79.47
C LYS A 475 -20.46 6.57 80.70
N ILE A 476 -19.18 6.90 80.55
CA ILE A 476 -18.33 7.41 81.63
C ILE A 476 -18.83 8.78 82.10
N LYS A 477 -19.07 9.74 81.19
CA LYS A 477 -19.61 11.05 81.56
C LYS A 477 -20.99 10.97 82.24
N ASN A 478 -21.88 10.11 81.75
CA ASN A 478 -23.18 9.89 82.38
C ASN A 478 -23.11 9.14 83.73
N LYS A 479 -21.99 8.48 84.06
CA LYS A 479 -21.78 7.83 85.37
C LYS A 479 -21.12 8.75 86.41
N CYS A 480 -20.65 9.93 86.00
CA CYS A 480 -20.03 10.93 86.89
C CYS A 480 -20.97 12.10 87.26
N ASN A 481 -22.13 12.22 86.62
CA ASN A 481 -23.15 13.23 86.95
C ASN A 481 -24.28 12.64 87.82
N GLY A 482 -23.91 12.15 89.01
CA GLY A 482 -24.83 12.16 90.14
C GLY A 482 -24.87 13.57 90.73
N ASP A 483 -26.06 14.03 91.14
CA ASP A 483 -26.30 15.21 91.98
C ASP A 483 -25.68 16.56 91.56
N LYS A 484 -26.42 17.33 90.74
CA LYS A 484 -27.19 18.48 91.28
C LYS A 484 -28.00 19.26 90.22
N TYR A 485 -29.11 19.81 90.67
CA TYR A 485 -29.80 20.92 90.00
C TYR A 485 -29.06 22.24 90.27
N SER A 486 -28.74 22.99 89.22
CA SER A 486 -28.72 24.46 89.25
C SER A 486 -28.79 24.99 87.82
N GLY A 487 -29.85 25.75 87.50
CA GLY A 487 -29.85 26.54 86.27
C GLY A 487 -28.99 27.79 86.44
N THR A 488 -28.16 28.12 85.46
CA THR A 488 -27.42 29.39 85.40
C THR A 488 -27.57 30.06 84.05
N ASN A 489 -27.65 31.39 84.10
CA ASN A 489 -27.97 32.29 83.00
C ASN A 489 -27.01 32.17 81.81
N GLY A 490 -27.48 32.58 80.62
CA GLY A 490 -26.64 32.69 79.43
C GLY A 490 -25.54 33.73 79.57
N HIS A 491 -24.42 33.52 78.88
CA HIS A 491 -23.34 34.50 78.71
C HIS A 491 -23.15 34.86 77.23
N ASN A 492 -22.62 36.07 77.01
CA ASN A 492 -22.57 36.74 75.72
C ASN A 492 -21.47 36.24 74.78
N GLY A 493 -21.53 36.74 73.55
CA GLY A 493 -20.73 36.31 72.40
C GLY A 493 -19.21 36.25 72.59
N ILE A 494 -18.61 35.40 71.76
CA ILE A 494 -17.18 35.38 71.46
C ILE A 494 -16.97 36.19 70.19
N ASN A 495 -15.97 37.07 70.20
CA ASN A 495 -15.71 38.03 69.13
C ASN A 495 -15.23 37.37 67.83
N GLY A 496 -15.41 38.07 66.71
CA GLY A 496 -14.82 37.68 65.43
C GLY A 496 -13.29 37.71 65.46
N ALA A 497 -12.66 36.86 64.66
CA ALA A 497 -11.21 36.90 64.46
C ALA A 497 -10.82 38.15 63.66
N SER A 498 -9.77 38.84 64.08
CA SER A 498 -9.21 39.99 63.36
C SER A 498 -8.60 39.55 62.02
N GLY A 499 -8.93 40.29 60.96
CA GLY A 499 -8.23 40.18 59.68
C GLY A 499 -6.84 40.81 59.74
N HIS A 500 -5.92 40.28 58.94
CA HIS A 500 -4.67 40.97 58.59
C HIS A 500 -4.85 41.61 57.21
N ASP A 501 -4.54 42.90 57.11
CA ASP A 501 -4.38 43.68 55.88
C ASP A 501 -5.55 43.73 54.86
N ASN A 502 -6.36 44.77 55.01
CA ASN A 502 -7.01 45.53 53.92
C ASN A 502 -8.02 44.80 52.99
N ILE A 503 -9.27 44.63 53.45
CA ILE A 503 -10.48 45.31 52.93
C ILE A 503 -11.73 44.77 53.67
N ASN A 504 -12.76 45.61 53.82
CA ASN A 504 -13.88 45.40 54.74
C ASN A 504 -14.86 44.28 54.31
N GLY A 505 -15.40 43.55 55.29
CA GLY A 505 -16.60 42.72 55.16
C GLY A 505 -17.70 43.22 56.12
N GLU A 506 -18.96 43.16 55.70
CA GLU A 506 -20.09 43.75 56.42
C GLU A 506 -20.61 42.89 57.59
N ASN A 507 -21.31 43.54 58.53
CA ASN A 507 -21.78 42.93 59.78
C ASN A 507 -22.99 42.01 59.58
N GLY A 508 -22.96 40.82 60.18
CA GLY A 508 -24.11 39.91 60.22
C GLY A 508 -25.17 40.35 61.25
N HIS A 509 -26.40 40.61 60.79
CA HIS A 509 -27.55 40.84 61.67
C HIS A 509 -28.17 39.52 62.18
N ASN A 510 -28.64 39.52 63.42
CA ASN A 510 -29.49 38.47 64.00
C ASN A 510 -30.98 38.88 63.90
N GLY A 511 -31.90 37.94 63.65
CA GLY A 511 -33.33 38.23 63.87
C GLY A 511 -34.38 37.20 63.41
N ILE A 512 -35.09 36.64 64.40
CA ILE A 512 -36.54 36.33 64.40
C ILE A 512 -37.04 35.09 63.61
N ASN A 513 -37.97 34.35 64.24
CA ASN A 513 -38.74 33.25 63.65
C ASN A 513 -40.14 33.72 63.18
N GLY A 514 -40.46 33.42 61.92
CA GLY A 514 -41.76 32.88 61.45
C GLY A 514 -43.08 33.63 61.66
N THR A 515 -43.79 33.88 60.55
CA THR A 515 -45.22 33.55 60.36
C THR A 515 -45.58 33.50 58.87
N ASN A 516 -46.74 32.92 58.53
CA ASN A 516 -47.23 32.79 57.15
C ASN A 516 -47.80 34.11 56.61
N GLY A 517 -47.66 34.38 55.31
CA GLY A 517 -48.30 35.52 54.64
C GLY A 517 -48.32 35.36 53.11
N HIS A 518 -49.47 35.62 52.49
CA HIS A 518 -49.72 35.48 51.05
C HIS A 518 -49.81 36.86 50.38
N SER A 519 -49.47 36.94 49.08
CA SER A 519 -49.89 37.96 48.07
C SER A 519 -48.81 38.92 47.53
N ASN A 520 -48.70 38.95 46.20
CA ASN A 520 -48.72 40.10 45.25
C ASN A 520 -48.27 41.48 45.79
N SER A 521 -47.50 42.33 45.07
CA SER A 521 -47.51 42.57 43.62
C SER A 521 -46.37 43.47 43.10
N ASN A 522 -46.03 43.32 41.80
CA ASN A 522 -45.62 44.33 40.79
C ASN A 522 -44.50 45.37 41.07
N GLY A 523 -43.57 45.48 40.10
CA GLY A 523 -42.52 46.51 40.00
C GLY A 523 -41.36 46.06 39.08
N ALA A 524 -41.59 45.77 37.79
CA ALA A 524 -41.79 46.70 36.67
C ALA A 524 -40.49 47.28 36.07
N ASN A 525 -40.23 46.94 34.78
CA ASN A 525 -39.40 47.63 33.76
C ASN A 525 -37.93 47.99 34.14
N ASN A 526 -36.88 47.70 33.36
CA ASN A 526 -36.73 47.36 31.93
C ASN A 526 -35.33 46.65 31.74
N THR A 527 -34.75 46.28 30.58
CA THR A 527 -34.99 46.64 29.16
C THR A 527 -34.50 45.56 28.17
N ILE A 528 -35.00 45.69 26.93
CA ILE A 528 -34.51 45.26 25.60
C ILE A 528 -32.96 45.15 25.46
N GLY A 529 -32.37 44.24 24.65
CA GLY A 529 -32.91 43.30 23.63
C GLY A 529 -31.88 42.19 23.26
N ALA A 530 -32.03 41.40 22.20
CA ALA A 530 -32.84 41.58 20.97
C ALA A 530 -33.41 40.26 20.37
N ASN A 531 -34.28 40.41 19.36
CA ASN A 531 -34.94 39.34 18.59
C ASN A 531 -34.03 38.81 17.45
N GLY A 532 -34.35 37.75 16.68
CA GLY A 532 -35.55 36.90 16.59
C GLY A 532 -35.21 35.56 15.90
N HIS A 533 -35.97 34.47 16.04
CA HIS A 533 -37.34 34.22 15.53
C HIS A 533 -37.41 33.97 14.01
N ASN A 534 -37.54 32.69 13.62
CA ASN A 534 -38.69 32.26 12.81
C ASN A 534 -38.90 30.73 12.82
N ASP A 535 -40.16 30.33 12.68
CA ASP A 535 -40.65 28.98 12.99
C ASP A 535 -40.56 27.97 11.83
N LYS A 536 -40.40 26.70 12.20
CA LYS A 536 -41.23 25.52 11.82
C LYS A 536 -40.56 24.25 12.36
N GLY A 537 -41.19 23.37 13.13
CA GLY A 537 -42.62 23.23 13.43
C GLY A 537 -43.08 21.84 13.00
N LYS A 538 -43.15 20.91 13.97
CA LYS A 538 -43.82 19.59 13.86
C LYS A 538 -44.08 19.05 15.27
N GLU A 539 -45.25 18.46 15.43
CA GLU A 539 -45.81 18.00 16.71
C GLU A 539 -45.60 16.48 16.90
N ASN A 540 -46.22 15.94 17.96
CA ASN A 540 -46.47 14.52 18.26
C ASN A 540 -45.26 13.70 18.78
N ASP A 541 -45.36 12.90 19.83
CA ASP A 541 -46.47 12.68 20.78
C ASP A 541 -45.93 12.38 22.19
N HIS A 542 -46.65 12.84 23.23
CA HIS A 542 -46.40 12.45 24.62
C HIS A 542 -47.65 11.81 25.21
N VAL A 543 -47.57 10.50 25.49
CA VAL A 543 -48.69 9.75 26.09
C VAL A 543 -48.91 10.20 27.54
N VAL A 544 -50.08 10.77 27.80
CA VAL A 544 -50.58 11.09 29.14
C VAL A 544 -51.45 9.94 29.64
N ILE A 545 -51.25 9.52 30.89
CA ILE A 545 -52.19 8.67 31.62
C ILE A 545 -52.52 9.37 32.95
N SER A 546 -53.78 9.77 33.10
CA SER A 546 -54.42 10.05 34.38
C SER A 546 -54.64 8.73 35.15
N GLY A 547 -54.60 8.67 36.48
CA GLY A 547 -54.57 9.74 37.47
C GLY A 547 -55.81 9.67 38.36
N SER A 548 -55.65 9.47 39.68
CA SER A 548 -56.77 9.35 40.61
C SER A 548 -56.39 9.61 42.07
N GLU A 549 -57.32 10.27 42.77
CA GLU A 549 -57.57 10.27 44.22
C GLU A 549 -56.55 10.88 45.20
N TYR A 550 -57.10 11.80 45.99
CA TYR A 550 -56.49 12.53 47.10
C TYR A 550 -57.08 11.97 48.40
N SER A 551 -56.26 11.60 49.40
CA SER A 551 -56.76 11.17 50.71
C SER A 551 -55.90 11.76 51.84
N PRO A 552 -56.43 12.69 52.65
CA PRO A 552 -55.67 13.34 53.70
C PRO A 552 -55.74 12.55 55.01
N GLN A 553 -54.73 11.72 55.28
CA GLN A 553 -54.49 11.17 56.62
C GLN A 553 -53.17 11.68 57.20
N SER A 554 -53.24 12.31 58.36
CA SER A 554 -52.10 12.82 59.12
C SER A 554 -51.80 11.87 60.30
N PRO A 555 -50.70 11.10 60.25
CA PRO A 555 -50.16 10.44 61.42
C PRO A 555 -49.19 11.39 62.14
N ALA A 556 -49.42 11.64 63.43
CA ALA A 556 -48.46 12.34 64.29
C ALA A 556 -47.25 11.41 64.56
N ALA A 557 -46.29 11.41 63.63
CA ALA A 557 -45.08 10.61 63.73
C ALA A 557 -44.19 11.11 64.88
N SER A 558 -43.80 10.22 65.78
CA SER A 558 -42.87 10.54 66.86
C SER A 558 -41.47 10.79 66.30
N ASN A 559 -40.78 11.82 66.83
CA ASN A 559 -39.40 12.16 66.46
C ASN A 559 -38.38 11.17 67.06
N HIS A 560 -38.52 9.88 66.76
CA HIS A 560 -37.44 8.92 66.92
C HIS A 560 -36.44 9.14 65.78
N THR A 561 -35.40 9.92 66.04
CA THR A 561 -34.26 10.07 65.14
C THR A 561 -33.41 8.81 65.14
N ASP A 562 -33.94 7.78 64.48
CA ASP A 562 -33.30 6.51 64.20
C ASP A 562 -32.00 6.78 63.44
N CYS A 563 -30.89 6.78 64.18
CA CYS A 563 -29.56 7.09 63.67
C CYS A 563 -29.05 5.90 62.85
N LYS A 564 -29.62 5.71 61.67
CA LYS A 564 -29.19 4.71 60.68
C LYS A 564 -27.73 4.97 60.35
N ILE A 565 -26.86 4.16 60.93
CA ILE A 565 -25.43 4.13 60.63
C ILE A 565 -25.29 3.58 59.21
N GLU A 566 -25.36 4.46 58.21
CA GLU A 566 -25.08 4.07 56.83
C GLU A 566 -23.72 3.39 56.75
N ASN A 567 -23.68 2.17 56.20
CA ASN A 567 -22.48 1.37 56.06
C ASN A 567 -21.49 2.05 55.08
N ARG A 568 -20.67 2.98 55.59
CA ARG A 568 -19.76 3.82 54.81
C ARG A 568 -18.80 3.00 53.92
N GLY A 569 -18.43 1.78 54.35
CA GLY A 569 -17.66 0.84 53.54
C GLY A 569 -18.38 0.39 52.25
N SER A 570 -19.69 0.13 52.30
CA SER A 570 -20.49 -0.21 51.10
C SER A 570 -20.44 0.92 50.06
N GLY A 571 -20.50 2.18 50.53
CA GLY A 571 -20.32 3.35 49.68
C GLY A 571 -18.91 3.50 49.09
N ILE A 572 -17.87 2.90 49.68
CA ILE A 572 -16.52 2.86 49.07
C ILE A 572 -16.50 1.83 47.94
N ILE A 573 -16.94 0.59 48.22
CA ILE A 573 -16.94 -0.51 47.25
C ILE A 573 -17.80 -0.16 46.02
N LYS A 574 -19.04 0.33 46.22
CA LYS A 574 -19.93 0.74 45.12
C LYS A 574 -19.30 1.79 44.21
N ARG A 575 -18.57 2.77 44.76
CA ARG A 575 -17.89 3.82 43.96
C ARG A 575 -16.57 3.36 43.33
N GLY A 576 -15.97 2.28 43.82
CA GLY A 576 -14.84 1.60 43.17
C GLY A 576 -15.31 0.81 41.95
N ILE A 577 -16.29 -0.07 42.14
CA ILE A 577 -16.89 -0.88 41.08
C ILE A 577 -17.50 0.01 39.99
N ALA A 578 -18.30 1.02 40.35
CA ALA A 578 -18.88 1.94 39.38
C ALA A 578 -17.82 2.71 38.56
N ARG A 579 -16.65 3.00 39.14
CA ARG A 579 -15.53 3.59 38.38
C ARG A 579 -14.94 2.58 37.42
N LEU A 580 -14.64 1.36 37.87
CA LEU A 580 -14.08 0.31 37.01
C LEU A 580 -14.97 0.10 35.78
N VAL A 581 -16.29 -0.03 36.00
CA VAL A 581 -17.29 -0.16 34.93
C VAL A 581 -17.30 1.05 34.00
N VAL A 582 -17.37 2.29 34.51
CA VAL A 582 -17.35 3.49 33.67
C VAL A 582 -16.05 3.60 32.86
N THR A 583 -14.91 3.37 33.48
CA THR A 583 -13.60 3.40 32.83
C THR A 583 -13.51 2.37 31.71
N TYR A 584 -13.86 1.10 31.98
CA TYR A 584 -13.75 0.03 31.00
C TYR A 584 -14.78 0.21 29.87
N ALA A 585 -16.00 0.63 30.19
CA ALA A 585 -17.01 0.96 29.18
C ALA A 585 -16.58 2.15 28.29
N THR A 586 -15.99 3.21 28.86
CA THR A 586 -15.47 4.34 28.06
C THR A 586 -14.32 3.92 27.17
N THR A 587 -13.33 3.16 27.67
CA THR A 587 -12.25 2.62 26.83
C THR A 587 -12.80 1.73 25.73
N LEU A 588 -13.71 0.80 26.05
CA LEU A 588 -14.33 -0.10 25.08
C LEU A 588 -15.16 0.63 24.01
N ILE A 589 -15.93 1.67 24.38
CA ILE A 589 -16.73 2.46 23.43
C ILE A 589 -15.84 3.28 22.50
N LEU A 590 -14.81 3.96 23.02
CA LEU A 590 -13.82 4.68 22.20
C LEU A 590 -13.10 3.73 21.25
N PHE A 591 -12.75 2.54 21.74
CA PHE A 591 -12.01 1.55 20.99
C PHE A 591 -12.87 0.87 19.90
N ALA A 592 -14.11 0.50 20.23
CA ALA A 592 -15.08 -0.01 19.26
C ALA A 592 -15.42 1.04 18.19
N TYR A 593 -15.44 2.33 18.55
CA TYR A 593 -15.56 3.42 17.57
C TYR A 593 -14.33 3.49 16.63
N VAL A 594 -13.10 3.39 17.16
CA VAL A 594 -11.88 3.35 16.33
C VAL A 594 -11.89 2.12 15.41
N LEU A 595 -12.20 0.93 15.93
CA LEU A 595 -12.31 -0.29 15.13
C LEU A 595 -13.41 -0.19 14.06
N HIS A 596 -14.55 0.44 14.38
CA HIS A 596 -15.64 0.69 13.43
C HIS A 596 -15.25 1.70 12.33
N GLN A 597 -14.40 2.69 12.63
CA GLN A 597 -13.84 3.60 11.61
C GLN A 597 -12.76 2.92 10.76
N ALA A 598 -11.93 2.06 11.36
CA ALA A 598 -10.92 1.29 10.64
C ALA A 598 -11.57 0.26 9.70
N SER A 599 -12.56 -0.52 10.18
CA SER A 599 -13.24 -1.53 9.38
C SER A 599 -14.16 -0.94 8.30
N ASN A 600 -14.76 0.23 8.53
CA ASN A 600 -15.53 0.97 7.51
C ASN A 600 -14.72 2.04 6.76
N SER A 601 -13.38 1.97 6.83
CA SER A 601 -12.52 2.66 5.87
C SER A 601 -12.74 2.09 4.46
N GLY A 602 -12.34 2.84 3.42
CA GLY A 602 -12.42 2.35 2.04
C GLY A 602 -11.67 1.03 1.87
N TRP A 603 -10.36 1.04 2.15
CA TRP A 603 -9.49 -0.13 2.00
C TRP A 603 -10.04 -1.37 2.71
N ALA A 604 -10.47 -1.27 3.97
CA ALA A 604 -10.99 -2.41 4.72
C ALA A 604 -12.37 -2.87 4.21
N SER A 605 -13.22 -1.95 3.73
CA SER A 605 -14.50 -2.29 3.10
C SER A 605 -14.31 -2.99 1.75
N ASP A 606 -13.33 -2.56 0.96
CA ASP A 606 -13.06 -3.11 -0.37
C ASP A 606 -12.32 -4.48 -0.25
N LEU A 607 -11.42 -4.66 0.72
CA LEU A 607 -10.84 -5.95 1.10
C LEU A 607 -11.91 -6.99 1.48
N ARG A 608 -12.73 -6.72 2.50
CA ARG A 608 -13.79 -7.64 2.96
C ARG A 608 -14.88 -7.90 1.92
N SER A 609 -14.91 -7.15 0.82
CA SER A 609 -15.81 -7.44 -0.30
C SER A 609 -15.32 -8.57 -1.21
N GLY A 610 -14.04 -8.98 -1.11
CA GLY A 610 -13.36 -9.91 -2.03
C GLY A 610 -13.02 -9.32 -3.40
N LYS A 611 -13.52 -8.12 -3.73
CA LYS A 611 -13.47 -7.53 -5.07
C LYS A 611 -12.17 -6.80 -5.38
N LEU A 612 -11.40 -6.43 -4.35
CA LEU A 612 -10.15 -5.69 -4.52
C LEU A 612 -9.10 -6.52 -5.30
N TYR A 613 -9.20 -7.85 -5.22
CA TYR A 613 -8.20 -8.79 -5.74
C TYR A 613 -8.73 -10.06 -6.42
N SER A 614 -10.05 -10.25 -6.55
CA SER A 614 -10.58 -11.30 -7.43
C SER A 614 -9.88 -11.20 -8.80
N PRO A 615 -9.16 -12.23 -9.29
CA PRO A 615 -8.32 -12.11 -10.48
C PRO A 615 -9.14 -11.55 -11.66
N PRO A 616 -8.57 -10.70 -12.54
CA PRO A 616 -9.33 -9.97 -13.58
C PRO A 616 -10.17 -10.92 -14.47
N PHE A 617 -9.72 -12.16 -14.60
CA PHE A 617 -10.45 -13.27 -15.17
C PHE A 617 -11.05 -14.06 -14.01
N GLU A 618 -12.37 -13.95 -13.81
CA GLU A 618 -13.10 -14.92 -12.98
C GLU A 618 -13.17 -16.20 -13.78
N ASP A 619 -12.65 -17.31 -13.24
CA ASP A 619 -12.34 -18.53 -14.00
C ASP A 619 -13.60 -19.33 -14.37
N ARG A 620 -14.36 -18.77 -15.31
CA ARG A 620 -15.62 -19.29 -15.83
C ARG A 620 -15.38 -20.23 -17.03
N MET A 621 -14.33 -21.04 -17.00
CA MET A 621 -14.23 -22.20 -17.89
C MET A 621 -15.50 -23.07 -17.79
N ASP A 622 -16.07 -23.20 -16.58
CA ASP A 622 -17.35 -23.84 -16.29
C ASP A 622 -18.55 -23.38 -17.15
N LEU A 623 -18.51 -22.16 -17.70
CA LEU A 623 -19.57 -21.61 -18.57
C LEU A 623 -19.25 -21.66 -20.07
N TYR A 624 -18.08 -22.21 -20.43
CA TYR A 624 -17.64 -22.46 -21.81
C TYR A 624 -17.11 -23.90 -22.00
N GLN A 625 -17.59 -24.87 -21.22
CA GLN A 625 -17.45 -26.32 -21.48
C GLN A 625 -18.32 -26.79 -22.66
N ASP A 626 -18.40 -26.00 -23.73
CA ASP A 626 -18.98 -26.37 -25.01
C ASP A 626 -17.82 -26.92 -25.86
N GLU A 627 -17.49 -28.20 -25.67
CA GLU A 627 -16.24 -28.82 -26.19
C GLU A 627 -16.08 -28.62 -27.72
N ASP A 628 -17.19 -28.60 -28.45
CA ASP A 628 -17.26 -28.37 -29.91
C ASP A 628 -16.72 -26.99 -30.36
N LEU A 629 -16.56 -26.02 -29.45
CA LEU A 629 -16.05 -24.68 -29.78
C LEU A 629 -14.51 -24.57 -29.70
N PHE A 630 -13.82 -25.58 -29.15
CA PHE A 630 -12.36 -25.60 -29.00
C PHE A 630 -11.61 -26.36 -30.11
N ASP A 631 -12.28 -26.87 -31.16
CA ASP A 631 -11.63 -27.41 -32.37
C ASP A 631 -10.98 -26.32 -33.26
N ARG A 632 -10.96 -25.06 -32.79
CA ARG A 632 -9.95 -24.10 -33.22
C ARG A 632 -8.61 -24.51 -32.63
N THR A 633 -7.82 -25.21 -33.43
CA THR A 633 -6.40 -25.54 -33.20
C THR A 633 -5.72 -24.47 -32.35
N ILE A 634 -5.23 -24.85 -31.16
CA ILE A 634 -4.62 -23.94 -30.18
C ILE A 634 -3.54 -23.11 -30.88
N GLU A 635 -3.84 -21.84 -31.17
CA GLU A 635 -2.91 -20.94 -31.81
C GLU A 635 -1.75 -20.70 -30.84
N ILE A 636 -0.56 -21.14 -31.24
CA ILE A 636 0.64 -21.09 -30.39
C ILE A 636 0.88 -19.63 -30.01
N SER A 637 0.83 -19.32 -28.71
CA SER A 637 1.07 -17.97 -28.20
C SER A 637 2.43 -17.46 -28.68
N VAL A 638 2.42 -16.29 -29.32
CA VAL A 638 3.53 -15.75 -30.08
C VAL A 638 4.20 -14.64 -29.26
N THR A 639 5.41 -14.88 -28.75
CA THR A 639 6.18 -13.82 -28.10
C THR A 639 6.39 -12.64 -29.05
N PRO A 640 5.97 -11.41 -28.67
CA PRO A 640 6.22 -10.20 -29.42
C PRO A 640 7.70 -9.89 -29.61
N ARG A 641 8.02 -9.20 -30.70
CA ARG A 641 9.31 -8.59 -31.01
C ARG A 641 9.14 -7.09 -31.07
N LYS A 642 10.21 -6.33 -30.84
CA LYS A 642 10.25 -4.86 -30.96
C LYS A 642 9.63 -4.33 -32.28
N SER A 643 9.74 -5.10 -33.36
CA SER A 643 9.20 -4.73 -34.67
C SER A 643 7.68 -4.91 -34.81
N ASP A 644 7.02 -5.75 -34.01
CA ASP A 644 5.61 -6.13 -34.18
C ASP A 644 4.61 -5.01 -33.81
N VAL A 645 3.45 -5.01 -34.47
CA VAL A 645 2.32 -4.10 -34.19
C VAL A 645 1.38 -4.78 -33.20
N LEU A 646 1.28 -4.23 -32.00
CA LEU A 646 0.60 -4.84 -30.85
C LEU A 646 -0.79 -4.26 -30.63
N ILE A 647 -1.84 -5.04 -30.91
CA ILE A 647 -3.23 -4.65 -30.71
C ILE A 647 -3.74 -5.21 -29.37
N GLY A 648 -3.66 -4.38 -28.33
CA GLY A 648 -4.07 -4.75 -26.96
C GLY A 648 -5.59 -4.86 -26.80
N GLY A 649 -6.12 -6.09 -26.83
CA GLY A 649 -7.52 -6.37 -26.53
C GLY A 649 -7.88 -6.30 -25.04
N THR A 650 -6.88 -6.31 -24.13
CA THR A 650 -7.11 -6.47 -22.69
C THR A 650 -6.39 -5.49 -21.75
N ILE A 651 -5.30 -4.81 -22.11
CA ILE A 651 -4.52 -3.96 -21.17
C ILE A 651 -5.14 -2.55 -20.94
N VAL A 652 -6.27 -2.24 -21.57
CA VAL A 652 -7.03 -1.02 -21.22
C VAL A 652 -7.53 -1.16 -19.78
N SER A 653 -7.01 -0.32 -18.88
CA SER A 653 -7.33 -0.27 -17.44
C SER A 653 -7.43 1.19 -17.00
N PRO A 654 -8.38 1.59 -16.12
CA PRO A 654 -8.51 2.97 -15.64
C PRO A 654 -7.38 3.41 -14.67
N GLY A 655 -6.14 3.47 -15.17
CA GLY A 655 -4.95 3.78 -14.37
C GLY A 655 -3.62 3.56 -15.08
N TYR A 656 -3.58 2.73 -16.13
CA TYR A 656 -2.53 2.80 -17.15
C TYR A 656 -2.92 3.81 -18.22
N ASP A 657 -1.95 4.53 -18.78
CA ASP A 657 -2.19 5.12 -20.09
C ASP A 657 -2.35 3.98 -21.11
N THR A 658 -3.51 3.96 -21.75
CA THR A 658 -3.86 3.05 -22.86
C THR A 658 -2.86 3.13 -24.02
N HIS A 659 -2.05 4.18 -24.05
CA HIS A 659 -1.02 4.44 -25.04
C HIS A 659 0.33 3.80 -24.75
N PHE A 660 0.52 3.01 -23.68
CA PHE A 660 1.81 2.35 -23.46
C PHE A 660 2.21 1.43 -24.65
N LEU A 661 1.25 0.71 -25.25
CA LEU A 661 1.45 -0.01 -26.52
C LEU A 661 1.72 0.93 -27.71
N ASN A 662 1.21 2.16 -27.71
CA ASN A 662 1.45 3.13 -28.78
C ASN A 662 2.91 3.63 -28.84
N TYR A 663 3.70 3.39 -27.79
CA TYR A 663 5.14 3.66 -27.74
C TYR A 663 6.00 2.44 -28.12
N HIS A 664 5.39 1.27 -28.32
CA HIS A 664 6.08 0.12 -28.90
C HIS A 664 6.51 0.41 -30.34
N ALA A 665 7.73 0.04 -30.75
CA ALA A 665 8.32 0.55 -31.99
C ALA A 665 7.54 0.16 -33.26
N GLY A 666 6.91 -1.03 -33.30
CA GLY A 666 5.96 -1.37 -34.37
C GLY A 666 4.69 -0.53 -34.38
N ASN A 667 4.13 -0.21 -33.21
CA ASN A 667 2.96 0.68 -33.11
C ASN A 667 3.30 2.12 -33.48
N VAL A 668 4.53 2.59 -33.20
CA VAL A 668 5.03 3.91 -33.62
C VAL A 668 5.13 3.97 -35.15
N ALA A 669 5.75 2.97 -35.79
CA ALA A 669 5.85 2.89 -37.26
C ALA A 669 4.46 2.85 -37.93
N TRP A 670 3.58 1.96 -37.45
CA TRP A 670 2.18 1.89 -37.92
C TRP A 670 1.42 3.20 -37.72
N ARG A 671 1.57 3.87 -36.57
CA ARG A 671 0.97 5.19 -36.30
C ARG A 671 1.44 6.26 -37.28
N GLU A 672 2.72 6.32 -37.65
CA GLU A 672 3.18 7.33 -38.61
C GLU A 672 2.70 7.06 -40.04
N LEU A 673 2.59 5.81 -40.46
CA LEU A 673 1.91 5.44 -41.71
C LEU A 673 0.42 5.82 -41.69
N ILE A 674 -0.28 5.54 -40.59
CA ILE A 674 -1.69 5.94 -40.37
C ILE A 674 -1.83 7.47 -40.43
N LYS A 675 -0.98 8.24 -39.75
CA LYS A 675 -0.96 9.71 -39.79
C LYS A 675 -0.67 10.23 -41.20
N ALA A 676 0.28 9.63 -41.92
CA ALA A 676 0.60 10.01 -43.30
C ALA A 676 -0.61 9.80 -44.23
N ALA A 677 -1.25 8.63 -44.16
CA ALA A 677 -2.47 8.33 -44.89
C ALA A 677 -3.64 9.25 -44.50
N ALA A 678 -3.83 9.54 -43.22
CA ALA A 678 -4.87 10.43 -42.73
C ALA A 678 -4.68 11.88 -43.21
N ARG A 679 -3.42 12.38 -43.28
CA ARG A 679 -3.09 13.68 -43.88
C ARG A 679 -3.50 13.70 -45.37
N SER A 680 -3.14 12.67 -46.13
CA SER A 680 -3.54 12.53 -47.55
C SER A 680 -5.06 12.45 -47.75
N CYS A 681 -5.78 11.75 -46.87
CA CYS A 681 -7.25 11.67 -46.90
C CYS A 681 -7.91 13.02 -46.59
N LYS A 682 -7.37 13.79 -45.63
CA LYS A 682 -7.88 15.13 -45.29
C LYS A 682 -7.71 16.12 -46.44
N ILE A 683 -6.55 16.13 -47.12
CA ILE A 683 -6.27 17.04 -48.26
C ILE A 683 -7.32 16.93 -49.37
N ASN A 684 -7.69 15.70 -49.76
CA ASN A 684 -8.66 15.46 -50.84
C ASN A 684 -10.11 15.89 -50.51
N SER A 685 -10.42 16.23 -49.25
CA SER A 685 -11.77 16.64 -48.82
C SER A 685 -12.05 18.13 -48.99
N VAL A 686 -11.02 18.98 -49.16
CA VAL A 686 -11.14 20.45 -49.11
C VAL A 686 -11.69 21.06 -50.42
N GLY A 687 -11.76 20.29 -51.50
CA GLY A 687 -12.06 20.79 -52.85
C GLY A 687 -13.54 20.94 -53.24
N THR A 688 -14.50 20.52 -52.41
CA THR A 688 -15.95 20.53 -52.76
C THR A 688 -16.84 21.01 -51.62
N HIS A 689 -18.02 21.56 -51.96
CA HIS A 689 -18.93 22.29 -51.07
C HIS A 689 -19.35 21.57 -49.77
N GLN A 690 -19.86 22.37 -48.81
CA GLN A 690 -20.22 22.06 -47.42
C GLN A 690 -21.37 21.02 -47.22
N ASP A 691 -21.65 20.14 -48.18
CA ASP A 691 -22.81 19.24 -48.20
C ASP A 691 -22.61 17.96 -47.35
N GLY A 692 -22.64 18.15 -46.02
CA GLY A 692 -22.87 17.10 -45.04
C GLY A 692 -21.61 16.36 -44.56
N LEU A 693 -21.36 16.46 -43.26
CA LEU A 693 -20.14 16.06 -42.52
C LEU A 693 -19.71 14.58 -42.61
N LEU A 694 -20.38 13.73 -43.40
CA LEU A 694 -20.24 12.27 -43.40
C LEU A 694 -20.29 11.62 -44.80
N SER A 695 -20.61 12.34 -45.89
CA SER A 695 -21.32 11.69 -47.01
C SER A 695 -20.51 11.27 -48.25
N ARG A 696 -19.35 11.87 -48.57
CA ARG A 696 -18.76 11.71 -49.93
C ARG A 696 -17.25 11.49 -50.10
N SER A 697 -16.36 11.91 -49.19
CA SER A 697 -14.90 11.78 -49.43
C SER A 697 -14.38 10.34 -49.39
N TRP A 698 -15.02 9.44 -48.64
CA TRP A 698 -14.69 8.01 -48.54
C TRP A 698 -15.37 7.14 -49.62
N SER A 699 -16.04 7.75 -50.61
CA SER A 699 -16.90 7.04 -51.56
C SER A 699 -16.19 6.01 -52.46
N SER A 700 -14.87 6.11 -52.63
CA SER A 700 -14.07 5.05 -53.23
C SER A 700 -13.58 4.05 -52.18
N LYS A 701 -14.41 3.03 -51.89
CA LYS A 701 -14.00 1.87 -51.06
C LYS A 701 -12.67 1.27 -51.55
N ALA A 702 -12.45 1.25 -52.86
CA ALA A 702 -11.22 0.76 -53.48
C ALA A 702 -9.98 1.60 -53.11
N PHE A 703 -10.09 2.93 -53.03
CA PHE A 703 -9.00 3.81 -52.61
C PHE A 703 -8.66 3.62 -51.13
N THR A 704 -9.68 3.55 -50.27
CA THR A 704 -9.48 3.28 -48.84
C THR A 704 -8.90 1.89 -48.60
N SER A 705 -9.37 0.87 -49.32
CA SER A 705 -8.75 -0.47 -49.29
C SER A 705 -7.29 -0.39 -49.71
N ALA A 706 -6.98 0.18 -50.87
CA ALA A 706 -5.61 0.28 -51.38
C ALA A 706 -4.63 0.99 -50.41
N ILE A 707 -5.10 2.00 -49.67
CA ILE A 707 -4.32 2.64 -48.59
C ILE A 707 -4.08 1.67 -47.43
N ILE A 708 -5.11 0.99 -46.94
CA ILE A 708 -4.98 0.01 -45.84
C ILE A 708 -4.08 -1.16 -46.26
N ASP A 709 -4.25 -1.65 -47.49
CA ASP A 709 -3.50 -2.73 -48.09
C ASP A 709 -2.02 -2.37 -48.24
N ALA A 710 -1.72 -1.13 -48.65
CA ALA A 710 -0.34 -0.62 -48.71
C ALA A 710 0.29 -0.47 -47.31
N ILE A 711 -0.44 0.02 -46.30
CA ILE A 711 0.09 0.16 -44.93
C ILE A 711 0.40 -1.22 -44.32
N VAL A 712 -0.50 -2.18 -44.47
CA VAL A 712 -0.28 -3.56 -43.97
C VAL A 712 0.84 -4.24 -44.76
N TRP A 713 0.94 -4.04 -46.08
CA TRP A 713 2.02 -4.57 -46.90
C TRP A 713 3.40 -4.01 -46.55
N GLU A 714 3.53 -2.71 -46.34
CA GLU A 714 4.83 -2.11 -45.96
C GLU A 714 5.32 -2.74 -44.64
N LEU A 715 4.46 -2.77 -43.62
CA LEU A 715 4.80 -3.30 -42.30
C LEU A 715 5.09 -4.81 -42.35
N VAL A 716 4.23 -5.61 -42.99
CA VAL A 716 4.32 -7.08 -42.96
C VAL A 716 5.32 -7.65 -43.97
N SER A 717 5.37 -7.10 -45.18
CA SER A 717 6.11 -7.68 -46.31
C SER A 717 7.41 -6.96 -46.65
N VAL A 718 7.57 -5.68 -46.29
CA VAL A 718 8.83 -4.93 -46.46
C VAL A 718 9.61 -4.88 -45.15
N GLU A 719 8.95 -4.55 -44.03
CA GLU A 719 9.59 -4.41 -42.71
C GLU A 719 9.53 -5.68 -41.84
N ASN A 720 8.94 -6.78 -42.33
CA ASN A 720 8.88 -8.10 -41.66
C ASN A 720 8.27 -8.05 -40.24
N ARG A 721 7.29 -7.16 -40.02
CA ARG A 721 6.56 -6.98 -38.75
C ARG A 721 5.32 -7.86 -38.74
N ARG A 722 4.95 -8.41 -37.58
CA ARG A 722 3.68 -9.13 -37.41
C ARG A 722 2.66 -8.19 -36.76
N PHE A 723 1.41 -8.28 -37.16
CA PHE A 723 0.30 -7.76 -36.36
C PHE A 723 -0.06 -8.85 -35.33
N LEU A 724 -0.03 -8.51 -34.05
CA LEU A 724 -0.40 -9.42 -32.96
C LEU A 724 -1.63 -8.88 -32.24
N LEU A 725 -2.61 -9.74 -31.96
CA LEU A 725 -3.80 -9.42 -31.18
C LEU A 725 -3.69 -10.07 -29.80
N GLN A 726 -3.99 -9.31 -28.75
CA GLN A 726 -4.04 -9.86 -27.41
C GLN A 726 -5.43 -10.42 -27.10
N ASP A 727 -5.49 -11.69 -26.70
CA ASP A 727 -6.71 -12.39 -26.35
C ASP A 727 -7.27 -11.95 -24.96
N SER A 728 -8.34 -12.61 -24.52
CA SER A 728 -8.93 -12.39 -23.20
C SER A 728 -7.97 -12.74 -22.05
N ASN A 729 -7.09 -13.72 -22.26
CA ASN A 729 -6.22 -14.28 -21.25
C ASN A 729 -4.92 -13.49 -21.12
N GLY A 730 -4.52 -12.72 -22.13
CA GLY A 730 -3.27 -11.96 -22.22
C GLY A 730 -2.26 -12.51 -23.23
N MET A 731 -2.56 -13.65 -23.84
CA MET A 731 -1.75 -14.28 -24.87
C MET A 731 -1.83 -13.49 -26.17
N TRP A 732 -0.75 -13.55 -26.97
CA TRP A 732 -0.68 -12.88 -28.26
C TRP A 732 -0.80 -13.90 -29.38
N THR A 733 -1.80 -13.76 -30.25
CA THR A 733 -1.88 -14.55 -31.49
C THR A 733 -1.53 -13.69 -32.70
N ALA A 734 -0.95 -14.31 -33.73
CA ALA A 734 -0.66 -13.64 -34.98
C ALA A 734 -1.96 -13.36 -35.74
N MET A 735 -2.25 -12.08 -36.00
CA MET A 735 -3.47 -11.67 -36.67
C MET A 735 -3.48 -12.17 -38.12
N SER A 736 -4.67 -12.56 -38.60
CA SER A 736 -4.86 -12.77 -40.03
C SER A 736 -4.63 -11.46 -40.80
N TRP A 737 -4.33 -11.57 -42.10
CA TRP A 737 -4.18 -10.42 -42.98
C TRP A 737 -5.43 -9.51 -42.94
N ASP A 738 -6.63 -10.11 -42.92
CA ASP A 738 -7.88 -9.34 -42.88
C ASP A 738 -8.17 -8.70 -41.52
N ASP A 739 -7.74 -9.31 -40.41
CA ASP A 739 -7.81 -8.67 -39.09
C ASP A 739 -6.84 -7.49 -38.98
N ALA A 740 -5.61 -7.64 -39.51
CA ALA A 740 -4.62 -6.56 -39.56
C ALA A 740 -5.11 -5.36 -40.40
N ARG A 741 -5.78 -5.63 -41.53
CA ARG A 741 -6.49 -4.61 -42.33
C ARG A 741 -7.63 -3.96 -41.54
N ASN A 742 -8.40 -4.75 -40.78
CA ASN A 742 -9.54 -4.27 -40.01
C ASN A 742 -9.11 -3.32 -38.87
N GLU A 743 -8.05 -3.64 -38.13
CA GLU A 743 -7.52 -2.72 -37.11
C GLU A 743 -6.83 -1.50 -37.74
N THR A 744 -6.11 -1.66 -38.87
CA THR A 744 -5.57 -0.54 -39.65
C THR A 744 -6.67 0.39 -40.15
N ARG A 745 -7.83 -0.15 -40.58
CA ARG A 745 -9.04 0.63 -40.92
C ARG A 745 -9.56 1.43 -39.73
N LYS A 746 -9.67 0.81 -38.55
CA LYS A 746 -10.14 1.46 -37.31
C LYS A 746 -9.21 2.59 -36.88
N ALA A 747 -7.90 2.36 -36.89
CA ALA A 747 -6.89 3.37 -36.58
C ALA A 747 -6.96 4.57 -37.54
N LEU A 748 -7.08 4.32 -38.85
CA LEU A 748 -7.20 5.37 -39.86
C LEU A 748 -8.50 6.19 -39.70
N LEU A 749 -9.60 5.54 -39.33
CA LEU A 749 -10.87 6.21 -39.04
C LEU A 749 -10.79 7.08 -37.76
N ARG A 750 -10.07 6.66 -36.71
CA ARG A 750 -9.84 7.49 -35.51
C ARG A 750 -9.00 8.73 -35.83
N GLU A 751 -7.86 8.55 -36.51
CA GLU A 751 -6.94 9.64 -36.88
C GLU A 751 -7.60 10.65 -37.83
N THR A 752 -8.58 10.23 -38.62
CA THR A 752 -9.36 11.11 -39.50
C THR A 752 -10.58 11.76 -38.84
N ASN A 753 -11.08 11.23 -37.71
CA ASN A 753 -12.31 11.70 -37.05
C ASN A 753 -12.14 11.76 -35.52
N GLU A 754 -11.91 12.97 -34.99
CA GLU A 754 -11.71 13.26 -33.57
C GLU A 754 -12.89 12.81 -32.69
N MET A 755 -14.13 12.97 -33.17
CA MET A 755 -15.33 12.52 -32.45
C MET A 755 -15.38 10.99 -32.35
N LEU A 756 -14.95 10.28 -33.40
CA LEU A 756 -14.88 8.82 -33.40
C LEU A 756 -13.78 8.33 -32.45
N SER A 757 -12.60 8.94 -32.45
CA SER A 757 -11.56 8.58 -31.49
C SER A 757 -12.03 8.81 -30.06
N SER A 758 -12.53 10.01 -29.74
CA SER A 758 -13.01 10.35 -28.39
C SER A 758 -14.11 9.39 -27.91
N LEU A 759 -15.00 8.94 -28.79
CA LEU A 759 -16.04 7.96 -28.45
C LEU A 759 -15.47 6.53 -28.27
N ASP A 760 -14.49 6.12 -29.09
CA ASP A 760 -13.80 4.84 -28.91
C ASP A 760 -12.97 4.84 -27.61
N ASP A 761 -12.30 5.94 -27.28
CA ASP A 761 -11.55 6.14 -26.03
C ASP A 761 -12.48 6.00 -24.81
N LYS A 762 -13.69 6.55 -24.87
CA LYS A 762 -14.70 6.39 -23.80
C LYS A 762 -15.30 4.99 -23.75
N LEU A 763 -15.55 4.32 -24.88
CA LEU A 763 -16.01 2.93 -24.89
C LEU A 763 -14.93 1.98 -24.37
N LEU A 764 -13.67 2.16 -24.75
CA LEU A 764 -12.54 1.39 -24.25
C LEU A 764 -12.39 1.56 -22.73
N LEU A 765 -12.49 2.79 -22.20
CA LEU A 765 -12.50 3.02 -20.75
C LEU A 765 -13.70 2.38 -20.03
N LEU A 766 -14.88 2.32 -20.65
CA LEU A 766 -16.04 1.62 -20.10
C LEU A 766 -15.91 0.09 -20.17
N ILE A 767 -15.32 -0.45 -21.24
CA ILE A 767 -15.00 -1.88 -21.40
C ILE A 767 -13.95 -2.31 -20.36
N ALA A 768 -12.92 -1.49 -20.19
CA ALA A 768 -11.89 -1.65 -19.17
C ALA A 768 -12.48 -1.69 -17.75
N ASP A 769 -13.29 -0.70 -17.41
CA ASP A 769 -13.88 -0.61 -16.08
C ASP A 769 -14.95 -1.69 -15.82
N ALA A 770 -15.69 -2.10 -16.85
CA ALA A 770 -16.63 -3.23 -16.79
C ALA A 770 -15.95 -4.61 -16.76
N ARG A 771 -14.66 -4.72 -17.13
CA ARG A 771 -13.86 -5.95 -17.00
C ARG A 771 -13.04 -6.01 -15.71
N TYR A 772 -12.40 -4.91 -15.34
CA TYR A 772 -11.36 -4.88 -14.30
C TYR A 772 -11.58 -3.81 -13.22
N GLY A 773 -12.39 -2.78 -13.52
CA GLY A 773 -12.63 -1.64 -12.64
C GLY A 773 -13.92 -1.74 -11.82
N HIS A 774 -14.45 -0.59 -11.44
CA HIS A 774 -15.53 -0.51 -10.45
C HIS A 774 -16.90 -1.02 -10.96
N LEU A 775 -17.12 -1.04 -12.28
CA LEU A 775 -18.32 -1.59 -12.90
C LEU A 775 -18.33 -3.12 -12.95
N ARG A 776 -17.19 -3.81 -12.90
CA ARG A 776 -17.07 -5.28 -13.04
C ARG A 776 -18.10 -6.05 -12.22
N ASN A 777 -18.26 -5.67 -10.95
CA ASN A 777 -19.15 -6.33 -9.99
C ASN A 777 -20.55 -5.69 -9.88
N THR A 778 -20.98 -4.96 -10.91
CA THR A 778 -22.35 -4.46 -11.04
C THR A 778 -23.23 -5.45 -11.80
N VAL A 779 -24.52 -5.45 -11.49
CA VAL A 779 -25.54 -6.22 -12.23
C VAL A 779 -25.54 -5.85 -13.72
N LEU A 780 -25.17 -4.61 -14.07
CA LEU A 780 -25.06 -4.16 -15.46
C LEU A 780 -23.93 -4.86 -16.22
N ALA A 781 -22.74 -4.97 -15.63
CA ALA A 781 -21.62 -5.69 -16.26
C ALA A 781 -21.91 -7.19 -16.37
N GLY A 782 -22.41 -7.81 -15.29
CA GLY A 782 -22.71 -9.24 -15.23
C GLY A 782 -23.85 -9.71 -16.14
N LEU A 783 -24.80 -8.84 -16.51
CA LEU A 783 -25.94 -9.17 -17.39
C LEU A 783 -25.76 -8.62 -18.82
N ASN A 784 -24.65 -8.99 -19.46
CA ASN A 784 -24.26 -8.65 -20.85
C ASN A 784 -23.74 -7.21 -21.09
N GLY A 785 -23.47 -6.41 -20.06
CA GLY A 785 -22.98 -5.04 -20.25
C GLY A 785 -21.69 -4.94 -21.08
N LEU A 786 -20.75 -5.87 -20.88
CA LEU A 786 -19.54 -5.98 -21.70
C LEU A 786 -19.85 -6.28 -23.17
N SER A 787 -20.70 -7.28 -23.44
CA SER A 787 -21.10 -7.67 -24.80
C SER A 787 -21.83 -6.53 -25.53
N TYR A 788 -22.61 -5.73 -24.78
CA TYR A 788 -23.27 -4.54 -25.29
C TYR A 788 -22.27 -3.44 -25.68
N LEU A 789 -21.30 -3.12 -24.80
CA LEU A 789 -20.24 -2.14 -25.09
C LEU A 789 -19.37 -2.55 -26.29
N LEU A 790 -18.99 -3.83 -26.39
CA LEU A 790 -18.29 -4.39 -27.54
C LEU A 790 -19.15 -4.32 -28.82
N GLY A 791 -20.45 -4.60 -28.72
CA GLY A 791 -21.41 -4.44 -29.81
C GLY A 791 -21.48 -3.00 -30.34
N TRP A 792 -21.54 -2.01 -29.45
CA TRP A 792 -21.49 -0.59 -29.82
C TRP A 792 -20.18 -0.20 -30.50
N ARG A 793 -19.03 -0.67 -29.97
CA ARG A 793 -17.72 -0.45 -30.57
C ARG A 793 -17.65 -1.00 -31.99
N THR A 794 -18.09 -2.24 -32.20
CA THR A 794 -18.15 -2.87 -33.53
C THR A 794 -19.11 -2.13 -34.47
N MET A 795 -20.29 -1.71 -33.98
CA MET A 795 -21.28 -0.98 -34.78
C MET A 795 -20.77 0.38 -35.26
N MET A 796 -20.03 1.12 -34.43
CA MET A 796 -19.43 2.40 -34.83
C MET A 796 -18.49 2.26 -36.02
N TYR A 797 -17.65 1.21 -36.03
CA TYR A 797 -16.72 0.96 -37.13
C TYR A 797 -17.38 0.28 -38.34
N SER A 798 -18.43 -0.53 -38.15
CA SER A 798 -19.15 -1.12 -39.29
C SER A 798 -19.94 -0.07 -40.06
N VAL A 799 -20.73 0.78 -39.38
CA VAL A 799 -21.57 1.82 -40.00
C VAL A 799 -20.75 2.84 -40.81
N LEU A 800 -19.48 3.07 -40.44
CA LEU A 800 -18.57 3.97 -41.16
C LEU A 800 -17.69 3.26 -42.21
N GLY A 801 -17.51 1.93 -42.10
CA GLY A 801 -16.71 1.15 -43.04
C GLY A 801 -17.50 0.61 -44.23
N ASP A 802 -18.70 0.05 -43.97
CA ASP A 802 -19.50 -0.65 -44.96
C ASP A 802 -21.00 -0.58 -44.61
N HIS A 803 -21.86 -0.36 -45.61
CA HIS A 803 -23.26 -0.76 -45.48
C HIS A 803 -23.31 -2.28 -45.27
N MET A 804 -23.62 -2.73 -44.05
CA MET A 804 -23.92 -4.13 -43.76
C MET A 804 -25.15 -4.56 -44.56
N GLU A 805 -24.95 -5.40 -45.58
CA GLU A 805 -26.08 -6.04 -46.28
C GLU A 805 -26.80 -7.03 -45.37
N ASP A 806 -26.11 -7.62 -44.38
CA ASP A 806 -26.76 -8.34 -43.28
C ASP A 806 -25.90 -8.35 -41.99
N PRO A 807 -26.38 -7.83 -40.84
CA PRO A 807 -25.62 -7.84 -39.58
C PRO A 807 -25.61 -9.24 -38.92
N PRO A 808 -24.58 -9.61 -38.13
CA PRO A 808 -24.51 -10.92 -37.49
C PRO A 808 -25.73 -11.26 -36.64
N GLN A 809 -26.12 -12.54 -36.61
CA GLN A 809 -27.34 -12.99 -35.93
C GLN A 809 -27.31 -12.70 -34.41
N TRP A 810 -26.14 -12.80 -33.77
CA TRP A 810 -25.97 -12.40 -32.37
C TRP A 810 -26.17 -10.90 -32.15
N THR A 811 -25.79 -10.05 -33.10
CA THR A 811 -26.00 -8.60 -33.03
C THR A 811 -27.48 -8.27 -33.16
N ARG A 812 -28.19 -8.92 -34.08
CA ARG A 812 -29.67 -8.85 -34.18
C ARG A 812 -30.36 -9.29 -32.89
N LYS A 813 -29.88 -10.39 -32.27
CA LYS A 813 -30.39 -10.87 -30.98
C LYS A 813 -30.13 -9.89 -29.85
N ALA A 814 -28.90 -9.38 -29.69
CA ALA A 814 -28.54 -8.41 -28.66
C ALA A 814 -29.32 -7.09 -28.78
N ILE A 815 -29.61 -6.64 -30.01
CA ILE A 815 -30.48 -5.48 -30.27
C ILE A 815 -31.94 -5.78 -29.90
N GLY A 816 -32.48 -6.94 -30.30
CA GLY A 816 -33.86 -7.34 -29.97
C GLY A 816 -34.10 -7.54 -28.47
N ASP A 817 -33.29 -8.39 -27.85
CA ASP A 817 -33.37 -8.75 -26.42
C ASP A 817 -33.04 -7.54 -25.53
N GLY A 818 -32.12 -6.67 -25.96
CA GLY A 818 -31.65 -5.50 -25.20
C GLY A 818 -32.56 -4.26 -25.29
N LEU A 819 -33.28 -4.06 -26.40
CA LEU A 819 -34.21 -2.92 -26.52
C LEU A 819 -35.57 -3.18 -25.86
N ALA A 820 -36.02 -4.44 -25.77
CA ALA A 820 -37.33 -4.77 -25.21
C ALA A 820 -37.56 -4.28 -23.75
N PRO A 821 -36.59 -4.35 -22.81
CA PRO A 821 -36.76 -3.80 -21.47
C PRO A 821 -36.73 -2.26 -21.42
N VAL A 822 -35.92 -1.62 -22.27
CA VAL A 822 -35.69 -0.17 -22.24
C VAL A 822 -36.84 0.60 -22.91
N ALA A 823 -37.42 0.04 -23.97
CA ALA A 823 -38.52 0.66 -24.74
C ALA A 823 -39.81 0.88 -23.93
N VAL A 824 -39.97 0.20 -22.78
CA VAL A 824 -41.15 0.36 -21.91
C VAL A 824 -41.15 1.71 -21.17
N GLY A 825 -39.98 2.33 -20.97
CA GLY A 825 -39.84 3.56 -20.17
C GLY A 825 -40.03 4.88 -20.91
N LEU A 826 -39.90 4.91 -22.24
CA LEU A 826 -39.79 6.17 -23.02
C LEU A 826 -40.73 6.21 -24.22
N ARG A 827 -41.93 6.78 -24.04
CA ARG A 827 -42.76 7.24 -25.16
C ARG A 827 -42.44 8.71 -25.47
N PRO A 828 -42.05 9.08 -26.70
CA PRO A 828 -41.90 10.47 -27.07
C PRO A 828 -43.27 11.16 -27.19
N ARG A 829 -43.38 12.35 -26.60
CA ARG A 829 -44.32 13.39 -27.05
C ARG A 829 -43.51 14.57 -27.58
N ASP A 830 -43.95 15.05 -28.73
CA ASP A 830 -43.63 16.34 -29.35
C ASP A 830 -42.14 16.64 -29.62
N SER A 831 -41.76 16.42 -30.88
CA SER A 831 -40.43 16.71 -31.41
C SER A 831 -40.16 18.21 -31.59
N ARG A 832 -39.19 18.76 -30.85
CA ARG A 832 -38.38 19.94 -31.22
C ARG A 832 -37.10 20.02 -30.37
N SER A 833 -36.01 20.49 -30.98
CA SER A 833 -34.71 20.85 -30.37
C SER A 833 -34.08 19.84 -29.39
N LEU A 834 -33.20 18.98 -29.90
CA LEU A 834 -32.20 18.27 -29.10
C LEU A 834 -31.00 19.19 -28.84
N TYR A 835 -30.90 19.74 -27.63
CA TYR A 835 -29.66 20.30 -27.09
C TYR A 835 -29.10 19.32 -26.06
N PHE A 836 -27.82 18.96 -26.16
CA PHE A 836 -27.15 18.16 -25.13
C PHE A 836 -26.80 19.03 -23.93
N SER A 837 -27.52 18.87 -22.82
CA SER A 837 -27.16 19.43 -21.51
C SER A 837 -27.50 18.46 -20.37
N ALA A 838 -26.52 18.28 -19.48
CA ALA A 838 -26.56 17.63 -18.16
C ALA A 838 -27.51 16.42 -17.96
N ILE A 839 -26.93 15.23 -17.75
CA ILE A 839 -27.63 14.06 -17.19
C ILE A 839 -28.12 14.40 -15.76
N PRO A 840 -29.44 14.41 -15.48
CA PRO A 840 -29.96 14.57 -14.12
C PRO A 840 -29.84 13.25 -13.34
N SER A 841 -29.61 13.34 -12.03
CA SER A 841 -29.52 12.16 -11.16
C SER A 841 -30.86 11.46 -10.97
N VAL A 842 -31.07 10.34 -11.67
CA VAL A 842 -32.25 9.48 -11.47
C VAL A 842 -32.13 8.75 -10.14
N LYS A 843 -32.97 9.13 -9.17
CA LYS A 843 -33.29 8.27 -8.02
C LYS A 843 -34.31 7.22 -8.46
N PHE A 844 -34.02 5.95 -8.19
CA PHE A 844 -35.03 4.90 -8.16
C PHE A 844 -35.52 4.73 -6.72
N ASP A 845 -36.80 4.98 -6.48
CA ASP A 845 -37.45 4.61 -5.23
C ASP A 845 -37.78 3.10 -5.26
N LEU A 846 -37.33 2.38 -4.23
CA LEU A 846 -37.49 0.93 -4.11
C LEU A 846 -38.94 0.55 -3.75
N LEU A 847 -39.71 0.13 -4.76
CA LEU A 847 -41.00 -0.54 -4.55
C LEU A 847 -40.77 -1.94 -3.97
N HIS A 848 -41.23 -2.17 -2.74
CA HIS A 848 -41.20 -3.48 -2.09
C HIS A 848 -42.15 -4.48 -2.79
N ALA A 849 -41.61 -5.30 -3.68
CA ALA A 849 -42.28 -6.51 -4.14
C ALA A 849 -42.31 -7.56 -3.01
N LYS A 850 -43.43 -7.65 -2.29
CA LYS A 850 -43.80 -8.89 -1.60
C LYS A 850 -44.39 -9.84 -2.63
N ASP A 851 -43.68 -10.91 -2.94
CA ASP A 851 -44.20 -12.29 -3.05
C ASP A 851 -43.09 -13.22 -3.54
N ALA A 852 -42.86 -14.32 -2.81
CA ALA A 852 -41.80 -15.28 -3.10
C ALA A 852 -42.38 -16.68 -3.35
N PRO A 853 -42.06 -17.35 -4.47
CA PRO A 853 -42.43 -18.75 -4.69
C PRO A 853 -41.65 -19.67 -3.75
N ARG A 854 -42.25 -20.81 -3.37
CA ARG A 854 -41.67 -21.77 -2.43
C ARG A 854 -40.66 -22.69 -3.13
N PRO A 855 -39.57 -23.14 -2.44
CA PRO A 855 -38.57 -24.02 -3.03
C PRO A 855 -39.12 -25.45 -3.25
N ILE A 856 -38.58 -26.12 -4.28
CA ILE A 856 -38.95 -27.48 -4.69
C ILE A 856 -37.93 -28.51 -4.15
N GLY A 857 -38.44 -29.66 -3.70
CA GLY A 857 -37.79 -30.98 -3.69
C GLY A 857 -36.29 -31.13 -3.34
N LYS A 858 -35.99 -31.70 -2.17
CA LYS A 858 -34.68 -32.33 -1.92
C LYS A 858 -34.49 -33.59 -2.77
N PRO A 859 -33.32 -33.83 -3.39
CA PRO A 859 -32.95 -35.15 -3.91
C PRO A 859 -32.80 -36.19 -2.79
N ARG A 860 -32.82 -37.48 -3.14
CA ARG A 860 -32.52 -38.59 -2.22
C ARG A 860 -31.05 -38.98 -2.28
N ILE A 861 -30.52 -39.45 -1.16
CA ILE A 861 -29.24 -40.16 -1.09
C ILE A 861 -29.40 -41.52 -1.79
N GLY A 862 -28.39 -41.96 -2.54
CA GLY A 862 -28.26 -43.31 -3.08
C GLY A 862 -26.96 -43.95 -2.59
N ASP A 863 -26.98 -45.26 -2.36
CA ASP A 863 -25.87 -46.00 -1.77
C ASP A 863 -24.76 -46.32 -2.78
N CYS A 864 -23.50 -46.11 -2.38
CA CYS A 864 -22.32 -46.65 -3.07
C CYS A 864 -21.59 -47.65 -2.14
N GLN A 865 -21.28 -48.83 -2.66
CA GLN A 865 -20.58 -49.90 -1.92
C GLN A 865 -19.07 -49.86 -2.18
N CYS A 866 -18.27 -50.17 -1.14
CA CYS A 866 -16.83 -50.41 -1.26
C CYS A 866 -16.43 -51.71 -0.51
N PRO A 867 -15.69 -52.66 -1.14
CA PRO A 867 -14.76 -53.54 -0.42
C PRO A 867 -13.54 -52.71 0.04
N GLY A 868 -12.76 -53.01 1.09
CA GLY A 868 -12.21 -54.29 1.57
C GLY A 868 -10.66 -54.23 1.41
N GLU A 869 -9.78 -54.59 2.35
CA GLU A 869 -9.90 -55.28 3.65
C GLU A 869 -8.76 -54.92 4.66
N ALA A 870 -8.82 -55.50 5.86
CA ALA A 870 -7.75 -55.87 6.85
C ALA A 870 -6.49 -54.97 7.05
N LYS A 871 -6.19 -54.43 8.25
CA LYS A 871 -5.90 -55.00 9.61
C LYS A 871 -4.53 -55.70 9.80
N PHE A 872 -3.75 -55.27 10.81
CA PHE A 872 -3.42 -56.06 12.02
C PHE A 872 -2.78 -55.18 13.14
N CYS A 873 -2.49 -55.75 14.33
CA CYS A 873 -2.13 -54.98 15.55
C CYS A 873 -1.07 -55.65 16.47
N HIS A 874 -0.57 -54.85 17.43
CA HIS A 874 -0.21 -55.18 18.83
C HIS A 874 1.24 -55.58 19.28
N LYS A 875 1.81 -54.68 20.10
CA LYS A 875 2.32 -54.85 21.49
C LYS A 875 3.71 -55.46 21.85
N SER A 876 4.26 -54.83 22.90
CA SER A 876 5.00 -55.36 24.08
C SER A 876 6.50 -55.71 24.06
N SER A 877 7.29 -54.78 24.64
CA SER A 877 8.04 -54.93 25.92
C SER A 877 9.29 -55.86 26.02
N PRO A 878 10.21 -55.61 27.00
CA PRO A 878 11.66 -55.92 26.90
C PRO A 878 12.12 -57.14 27.74
N PRO A 879 13.44 -57.49 27.85
CA PRO A 879 14.28 -56.95 28.96
C PRO A 879 15.85 -57.06 28.88
N LYS A 880 16.54 -56.60 29.96
CA LYS A 880 17.84 -57.07 30.56
C LYS A 880 19.24 -56.69 30.01
N ARG A 881 19.84 -55.67 30.64
CA ARG A 881 21.21 -55.54 31.23
C ARG A 881 22.36 -56.51 30.85
N LYS A 882 23.58 -55.95 30.69
CA LYS A 882 24.84 -56.42 31.36
C LYS A 882 25.91 -55.28 31.49
N ARG A 883 27.09 -55.57 32.07
CA ARG A 883 28.14 -54.61 32.55
C ARG A 883 29.46 -54.75 31.74
N PHE A 884 30.36 -53.74 31.75
CA PHE A 884 31.72 -53.74 32.37
C PHE A 884 32.60 -52.49 31.98
N TYR A 885 33.51 -52.12 32.90
CA TYR A 885 34.74 -51.28 32.93
C TYR A 885 35.42 -50.82 31.59
N GLY A 886 36.25 -49.76 31.50
CA GLY A 886 36.64 -48.68 32.44
C GLY A 886 38.08 -48.09 32.29
N GLY A 887 38.27 -46.76 32.42
CA GLY A 887 39.58 -46.04 32.54
C GLY A 887 40.11 -45.33 31.26
N LYS A 888 41.17 -44.48 31.26
CA LYS A 888 41.80 -43.63 32.32
C LYS A 888 42.89 -42.65 31.73
N PHE A 889 42.92 -41.36 32.14
CA PHE A 889 44.01 -40.35 31.91
C PHE A 889 44.31 -39.92 30.43
N LYS A 890 45.03 -38.83 30.07
CA LYS A 890 45.66 -37.61 30.68
C LYS A 890 45.66 -36.54 29.54
N ARG A 891 45.29 -35.25 29.66
CA ARG A 891 45.67 -34.10 30.54
C ARG A 891 47.05 -33.48 30.24
N HIS A 892 47.02 -32.23 29.76
CA HIS A 892 47.84 -31.03 30.03
C HIS A 892 47.29 -29.92 29.06
N GLU A 893 47.32 -28.59 29.22
CA GLU A 893 47.36 -27.59 30.31
C GLU A 893 47.04 -26.19 29.65
N LYS A 894 46.84 -25.00 30.27
CA LYS A 894 47.05 -24.43 31.62
C LYS A 894 46.22 -23.10 31.80
N ILE A 895 45.75 -22.78 33.03
CA ILE A 895 45.92 -21.51 33.82
C ILE A 895 45.58 -20.11 33.21
N GLU A 896 44.96 -19.12 33.89
CA GLU A 896 44.27 -18.93 35.21
C GLU A 896 43.26 -17.75 35.08
N PHE A 897 42.00 -17.78 35.59
CA PHE A 897 41.48 -17.42 36.95
C PHE A 897 41.61 -15.92 37.36
N TRP A 898 40.84 -15.32 38.30
CA TRP A 898 39.70 -15.67 39.19
C TRP A 898 38.43 -14.89 38.73
N GLU A 899 37.18 -15.02 39.22
CA GLU A 899 36.39 -15.88 40.13
C GLU A 899 34.89 -15.75 39.70
N GLY A 900 33.81 -16.24 40.34
CA GLY A 900 33.57 -17.04 41.56
C GLY A 900 32.13 -16.79 42.10
N GLY A 901 31.41 -17.81 42.60
CA GLY A 901 30.05 -17.67 43.18
C GLY A 901 29.11 -18.87 42.98
N ASP A 902 29.11 -19.82 43.93
CA ASP A 902 28.38 -21.11 43.85
C ASP A 902 26.93 -21.12 44.39
N SER A 903 26.05 -21.95 43.80
CA SER A 903 25.12 -22.84 44.55
C SER A 903 24.31 -23.88 43.72
N PHE A 904 24.93 -25.05 43.50
CA PHE A 904 24.37 -26.42 43.69
C PHE A 904 23.04 -26.92 43.03
N ARG A 905 23.21 -27.90 42.10
CA ARG A 905 22.38 -29.12 41.84
C ARG A 905 20.95 -28.90 41.29
N TRP A 906 20.49 -29.64 40.27
CA TRP A 906 20.68 -31.07 39.97
C TRP A 906 21.30 -31.38 38.58
N ALA A 907 21.62 -32.66 38.35
CA ALA A 907 22.07 -33.24 37.08
C ALA A 907 20.86 -33.62 36.17
N LEU A 908 20.99 -34.08 34.92
CA LEU A 908 22.14 -34.64 34.18
C LEU A 908 21.92 -34.44 32.67
N GLY A 909 22.96 -34.13 31.90
CA GLY A 909 22.92 -34.17 30.43
C GLY A 909 23.92 -35.18 29.86
N ILE A 910 23.93 -35.35 28.52
CA ILE A 910 25.13 -35.51 27.65
C ILE A 910 24.70 -35.81 26.20
N ILE A 911 25.42 -35.22 25.24
CA ILE A 911 25.30 -35.44 23.78
C ILE A 911 26.39 -36.45 23.34
N ILE A 912 26.27 -37.00 22.12
CA ILE A 912 27.32 -37.54 21.21
C ILE A 912 27.18 -39.04 20.92
N GLY A 913 27.24 -39.40 19.62
CA GLY A 913 27.93 -40.64 19.21
C GLY A 913 27.32 -41.44 18.06
N LYS A 914 27.79 -41.16 16.83
CA LYS A 914 27.70 -42.03 15.63
C LYS A 914 28.09 -43.50 15.92
N ASN A 915 27.54 -44.47 15.18
CA ASN A 915 28.10 -45.03 13.92
C ASN A 915 27.22 -46.22 13.42
N PRO A 916 27.55 -46.91 12.31
CA PRO A 916 27.57 -46.48 10.90
C PRO A 916 26.50 -47.25 10.09
N ASP A 917 26.74 -47.47 8.79
CA ASP A 917 26.14 -48.51 7.93
C ASP A 917 24.64 -48.44 7.58
N ARG A 918 24.31 -47.59 6.60
CA ARG A 918 23.49 -47.99 5.44
C ARG A 918 23.65 -47.03 4.25
N THR A 919 24.09 -47.57 3.13
CA THR A 919 24.15 -46.89 1.83
C THR A 919 22.76 -46.84 1.20
N TYR A 920 22.32 -45.65 0.80
CA TYR A 920 21.28 -45.44 -0.19
C TYR A 920 21.70 -44.26 -1.07
N ASP A 921 21.63 -44.42 -2.38
CA ASP A 921 22.00 -43.38 -3.33
C ASP A 921 20.98 -42.24 -3.30
N VAL A 922 21.47 -41.01 -3.22
CA VAL A 922 20.68 -39.78 -3.34
C VAL A 922 21.32 -38.95 -4.44
N MET A 923 20.55 -38.61 -5.47
CA MET A 923 21.00 -37.67 -6.50
C MET A 923 21.26 -36.30 -5.87
N ALA A 924 22.50 -35.83 -5.94
CA ALA A 924 22.83 -34.47 -5.54
C ALA A 924 22.38 -33.49 -6.64
N LEU A 925 21.41 -32.65 -6.33
CA LEU A 925 21.20 -31.39 -7.04
C LEU A 925 22.36 -30.44 -6.67
N PRO A 926 22.95 -29.69 -7.62
CA PRO A 926 24.07 -28.81 -7.32
C PRO A 926 23.60 -27.56 -6.56
N GLY A 927 23.91 -27.48 -5.27
CA GLY A 927 23.79 -26.24 -4.50
C GLY A 927 24.82 -25.22 -4.99
N GLY A 928 24.37 -24.08 -5.51
CA GLY A 928 25.24 -23.01 -5.99
C GLY A 928 25.89 -22.25 -4.84
N GLN A 929 27.13 -22.60 -4.50
CA GLN A 929 27.97 -21.85 -3.57
C GLN A 929 28.94 -20.95 -4.35
N GLU A 930 28.59 -19.68 -4.55
CA GLU A 930 29.39 -18.72 -5.31
C GLU A 930 30.62 -18.17 -4.54
N ASP A 931 31.60 -19.03 -4.28
CA ASP A 931 32.93 -18.61 -3.82
C ASP A 931 33.71 -17.93 -4.96
N TYR A 932 33.56 -16.60 -5.11
CA TYR A 932 34.29 -15.77 -6.10
C TYR A 932 35.78 -15.58 -5.77
N GLY A 933 36.53 -16.69 -5.74
CA GLY A 933 37.99 -16.72 -5.64
C GLY A 933 38.67 -16.41 -6.97
N LEU A 934 38.95 -15.14 -7.26
CA LEU A 934 39.72 -14.74 -8.44
C LEU A 934 41.18 -15.26 -8.38
N PRO A 935 41.66 -15.99 -9.42
CA PRO A 935 43.07 -16.33 -9.52
C PRO A 935 43.92 -15.11 -9.92
N GLN A 936 44.97 -14.81 -9.17
CA GLN A 936 45.96 -13.80 -9.56
C GLN A 936 46.88 -14.36 -10.67
N THR A 937 46.74 -13.84 -11.89
CA THR A 937 47.70 -14.10 -12.98
C THR A 937 48.87 -13.11 -12.89
N ASP A 938 49.99 -13.54 -12.31
CA ASP A 938 51.24 -12.77 -12.23
C ASP A 938 51.86 -12.55 -13.63
N VAL A 939 52.37 -11.35 -13.89
CA VAL A 939 52.84 -10.96 -15.23
C VAL A 939 54.33 -11.25 -15.38
N ARG A 940 54.68 -12.29 -16.15
CA ARG A 940 56.07 -12.57 -16.54
C ARG A 940 56.23 -12.87 -18.03
N LYS A 941 57.29 -12.30 -18.60
CA LYS A 941 57.75 -12.50 -19.97
C LYS A 941 58.36 -13.90 -20.15
N LEU A 942 58.28 -14.45 -21.35
CA LEU A 942 59.42 -15.03 -22.08
C LEU A 942 59.06 -15.24 -23.56
N ASP A 943 60.06 -15.53 -24.38
CA ASP A 943 60.03 -15.23 -25.82
C ASP A 943 59.68 -16.41 -26.76
N ALA A 944 59.32 -16.01 -27.98
CA ALA A 944 59.26 -16.71 -29.27
C ALA A 944 59.63 -18.21 -29.40
N PHE A 945 58.85 -18.91 -30.26
CA PHE A 945 59.40 -19.84 -31.26
C PHE A 945 58.48 -19.97 -32.48
N ASP A 946 59.05 -19.99 -33.69
CA ASP A 946 58.35 -20.30 -34.95
C ASP A 946 58.14 -21.81 -35.15
N MET A 947 57.09 -22.19 -35.89
CA MET A 947 57.24 -23.10 -37.05
C MET A 947 56.03 -23.09 -37.98
N ASP A 948 56.26 -23.57 -39.20
CA ASP A 948 55.42 -23.44 -40.40
C ASP A 948 54.99 -24.84 -40.94
N LEU A 949 54.23 -24.86 -42.04
CA LEU A 949 53.67 -26.00 -42.78
C LEU A 949 52.50 -26.75 -42.11
N GLY A 950 51.57 -27.35 -42.86
CA GLY A 950 51.39 -27.31 -44.32
C GLY A 950 50.66 -28.54 -44.88
N ASP A 951 49.83 -28.32 -45.90
CA ASP A 951 49.10 -29.30 -46.75
C ASP A 951 48.21 -30.39 -46.09
N ILE A 952 46.98 -30.53 -46.60
CA ILE A 952 46.59 -31.61 -47.54
C ILE A 952 45.13 -31.44 -47.99
N LEU A 953 44.95 -31.22 -49.32
CA LEU A 953 43.96 -31.75 -50.28
C LEU A 953 42.49 -32.09 -49.89
N SER A 954 41.49 -32.13 -50.80
CA SER A 954 41.19 -31.47 -52.09
C SER A 954 39.85 -32.02 -52.66
N GLY A 955 39.09 -31.24 -53.44
CA GLY A 955 37.93 -31.75 -54.22
C GLY A 955 36.87 -30.68 -54.54
N GLN A 956 37.00 -29.91 -55.63
CA GLN A 956 36.30 -30.12 -56.92
C GLN A 956 34.74 -30.11 -56.82
N LYS A 957 34.04 -29.06 -57.31
CA LYS A 957 33.65 -28.79 -58.73
C LYS A 957 32.59 -29.78 -59.25
N ARG A 958 31.45 -29.41 -59.86
CA ARG A 958 31.03 -28.22 -60.67
C ARG A 958 29.46 -28.00 -60.64
N PRO A 959 28.79 -27.12 -61.45
CA PRO A 959 27.52 -26.44 -61.08
C PRO A 959 26.36 -26.66 -62.12
N VAL A 960 25.52 -25.62 -62.40
CA VAL A 960 24.39 -25.46 -63.38
C VAL A 960 23.00 -25.65 -62.72
N CYS A 961 21.95 -24.82 -62.90
CA CYS A 961 21.73 -23.44 -63.40
C CYS A 961 20.33 -22.88 -62.91
N PRO A 962 19.94 -21.62 -63.18
CA PRO A 962 18.79 -20.95 -62.53
C PRO A 962 17.49 -20.87 -63.36
N CYS A 963 16.38 -20.46 -62.72
CA CYS A 963 15.22 -19.81 -63.34
C CYS A 963 14.73 -18.62 -62.49
N ASN A 964 14.22 -17.58 -63.14
CA ASN A 964 13.53 -16.44 -62.50
C ASN A 964 12.01 -16.66 -62.50
N LEU A 965 11.32 -16.04 -61.54
CA LEU A 965 10.19 -15.15 -61.82
C LEU A 965 10.03 -14.11 -60.70
#